data_AF-A0A1H0IAQ4-F1
#
_entry.id   AF-A0A1H0IAQ4-F1
#
_cell.length_a   1.000
_cell.length_b   1.000
_cell.length_c   1.000
_cell.angle_alpha   90.00
_cell.angle_beta   90.00
_cell.angle_gamma   90.00
#
_symmetry.space_group_name_H-M   'P 1'
#
loop_
_entity.id
_entity.type
_entity.pdbx_description
1 polymer ?
#
loop_
_entity_poly.entity_id
_entity_poly.type
_entity_poly.pdbx_seq_one_letter_code
_entity_poly.pdbx_strand_id
1 'polypeptide(L)'
;MSQMIRDNLKRLLAPRHLAFVGGRSMARALKRCADGGYLGQMWLVNPQHDNLEGVPCVRSIAELPCGPDAVFIATNRELTLTCVAELAAKGAGGAICYASGFAETGAEGQALQQQLLNAAGHMALLGPNCYGLLDYLHSAALWPVAHGGKAVEKGVAVLTQSGNFAYNLSMSDRSLPVAYMASVGNQAQLGIAELMDVLLDEPRVTAIGLHLEGLKNVPGFARAAHKALEKGIPIIALKTGVSQIGAELALSHTSSLSGSDALYDSLFARLGVIRVSGPVSFVETLKAAACGKLPSGNSLIALACSGGDAGLIADYAERNELSLPKLDEGQREELAQVLPSYANLVNPLDFTTAIWGDGEALNRMLDSALRTEADAAMLVLDYPSEYTGERKECDLLLELYCAALVRHGKTGFVTSAFPELLPAHARERLHAQGVAALQGVEDGLAAWGRIAGYQRNRQALLALGESALAPHCPQALVGEGRLLNEWDSKTALRAFGLPTPNGVLSTPDKALADANTLGYPLVLKAVSAQLPHKTEAGAVALNLKDEAALSAALKKMRASIAAYAPQVPFDQVLLEPMATAPLAELIVGIKRENDFGLALVIGTGGILVELLKDSRSLLLPTTDGAIRNAVLNLRSAALLQGFRGRERADLEALVAAIRAVADYACENAAQLLELDVNPLLVGAHGTTAVDALIRLGHE
;
A
#
# COMPACT_ATOMS: atom_id res chain seq x y z
N MET A 1 -9.95 2.02 -17.50
CA MET A 1 -10.87 1.03 -18.09
C MET A 1 -12.05 1.75 -18.74
N SER A 2 -12.56 1.28 -19.89
CA SER A 2 -13.74 1.87 -20.54
C SER A 2 -15.02 1.56 -19.77
N GLN A 3 -16.05 2.37 -19.96
CA GLN A 3 -17.35 2.15 -19.31
C GLN A 3 -17.98 0.80 -19.71
N MET A 4 -17.84 0.40 -20.97
CA MET A 4 -18.35 -0.90 -21.45
C MET A 4 -17.68 -2.09 -20.74
N ILE A 5 -16.35 -2.10 -20.59
CA ILE A 5 -15.65 -3.17 -19.86
C ILE A 5 -16.07 -3.16 -18.39
N ARG A 6 -16.27 -1.97 -17.80
CA ARG A 6 -16.75 -1.82 -16.42
C ARG A 6 -18.12 -2.46 -16.19
N ASP A 7 -19.07 -2.23 -17.09
CA ASP A 7 -20.42 -2.78 -16.99
C ASP A 7 -20.42 -4.30 -17.23
N ASN A 8 -19.58 -4.76 -18.14
CA ASN A 8 -19.32 -6.18 -18.36
C ASN A 8 -18.67 -6.87 -17.16
N LEU A 9 -17.75 -6.20 -16.46
CA LEU A 9 -17.16 -6.70 -15.23
C LEU A 9 -18.20 -6.82 -14.10
N LYS A 10 -19.16 -5.89 -14.00
CA LYS A 10 -20.27 -6.04 -13.05
C LYS A 10 -21.10 -7.30 -13.32
N ARG A 11 -21.35 -7.63 -14.59
CA ARG A 11 -22.03 -8.88 -14.97
C ARG A 11 -21.21 -10.11 -14.58
N LEU A 12 -19.89 -10.06 -14.76
CA LEU A 12 -18.98 -11.14 -14.37
C LEU A 12 -18.96 -11.37 -12.84
N LEU A 13 -19.01 -10.30 -12.04
CA LEU A 13 -18.96 -10.34 -10.57
C LEU A 13 -20.31 -10.66 -9.89
N ALA A 14 -21.43 -10.52 -10.59
CA ALA A 14 -22.76 -10.87 -10.08
C ALA A 14 -23.59 -11.56 -11.18
N PRO A 15 -23.18 -12.78 -11.60
CA PRO A 15 -23.73 -13.41 -12.79
C PRO A 15 -25.10 -14.07 -12.53
N ARG A 16 -26.04 -13.91 -13.47
CA ARG A 16 -27.31 -14.68 -13.49
C ARG A 16 -27.19 -15.98 -14.27
N HIS A 17 -26.24 -16.02 -15.20
CA HIS A 17 -25.98 -17.15 -16.08
C HIS A 17 -24.49 -17.45 -16.10
N LEU A 18 -24.13 -18.71 -15.89
CA LEU A 18 -22.78 -19.22 -15.99
C LEU A 18 -22.66 -20.14 -17.20
N ALA A 19 -21.55 -20.03 -17.92
CA ALA A 19 -21.13 -21.07 -18.85
C ALA A 19 -19.76 -21.61 -18.45
N PHE A 20 -19.56 -22.90 -18.65
CA PHE A 20 -18.28 -23.54 -18.46
C PHE A 20 -17.86 -24.19 -19.77
N VAL A 21 -16.61 -23.95 -20.19
CA VAL A 21 -16.05 -24.44 -21.46
C VAL A 21 -14.81 -25.26 -21.17
N GLY A 22 -14.75 -26.50 -21.67
CA GLY A 22 -13.58 -27.36 -21.56
C GLY A 22 -13.88 -28.77 -21.06
N GLY A 23 -12.90 -29.38 -20.38
CA GLY A 23 -12.94 -30.79 -19.97
C GLY A 23 -13.04 -31.00 -18.46
N ARG A 24 -12.02 -31.63 -17.87
CA ARG A 24 -12.04 -32.04 -16.46
C ARG A 24 -12.13 -30.87 -15.48
N SER A 25 -11.38 -29.79 -15.71
CA SER A 25 -11.39 -28.62 -14.82
C SER A 25 -12.72 -27.86 -14.86
N MET A 26 -13.39 -27.89 -16.02
CA MET A 26 -14.74 -27.36 -16.21
C MET A 26 -15.76 -28.09 -15.31
N ALA A 27 -15.74 -29.43 -15.34
CA ALA A 27 -16.61 -30.26 -14.50
C ALA A 27 -16.37 -30.02 -13.00
N ARG A 28 -15.11 -29.77 -12.59
CA ARG A 28 -14.80 -29.41 -11.21
C ARG A 28 -15.43 -28.08 -10.81
N ALA A 29 -15.30 -27.04 -11.64
CA ALA A 29 -15.88 -25.72 -11.36
C ALA A 29 -17.42 -25.77 -11.29
N LEU A 30 -18.04 -26.50 -12.22
CA LEU A 30 -19.49 -26.78 -12.17
C LEU A 30 -19.89 -27.40 -10.84
N LYS A 31 -19.18 -28.46 -10.41
CA LYS A 31 -19.45 -29.12 -9.14
C LYS A 31 -19.34 -28.15 -7.96
N ARG A 32 -18.40 -27.20 -7.98
CA ARG A 32 -18.28 -26.20 -6.90
C ARG A 32 -19.46 -25.24 -6.85
N CYS A 33 -19.97 -24.79 -8.00
CA CYS A 33 -21.18 -23.98 -8.03
C CYS A 33 -22.39 -24.76 -7.50
N ALA A 34 -22.52 -26.03 -7.88
CA ALA A 34 -23.59 -26.90 -7.41
C ALA A 34 -23.49 -27.16 -5.89
N ASP A 35 -22.32 -27.54 -5.39
CA ASP A 35 -22.07 -27.79 -3.96
C ASP A 35 -22.27 -26.50 -3.13
N GLY A 36 -22.00 -25.32 -3.69
CA GLY A 36 -22.21 -24.00 -3.08
C GLY A 36 -23.66 -23.49 -3.12
N GLY A 37 -24.56 -24.17 -3.84
CA GLY A 37 -25.97 -23.80 -3.94
C GLY A 37 -26.29 -22.68 -4.93
N TYR A 38 -25.53 -22.54 -6.02
CA TYR A 38 -25.84 -21.55 -7.07
C TYR A 38 -27.25 -21.79 -7.66
N LEU A 39 -28.08 -20.75 -7.64
CA LEU A 39 -29.48 -20.82 -8.10
C LEU A 39 -29.69 -20.37 -9.55
N GLY A 40 -28.66 -19.80 -10.18
CA GLY A 40 -28.73 -19.32 -11.56
C GLY A 40 -28.61 -20.43 -12.61
N GLN A 41 -28.72 -20.05 -13.88
CA GLN A 41 -28.62 -21.01 -14.98
C GLN A 41 -27.15 -21.35 -15.27
N MET A 42 -26.86 -22.64 -15.44
CA MET A 42 -25.53 -23.15 -15.74
C MET A 42 -25.55 -23.92 -17.06
N TRP A 43 -24.62 -23.60 -17.96
CA TRP A 43 -24.46 -24.28 -19.25
C TRP A 43 -23.06 -24.84 -19.42
N LEU A 44 -22.97 -25.96 -20.13
CA LEU A 44 -21.69 -26.62 -20.43
C LEU A 44 -21.45 -26.62 -21.92
N VAL A 45 -20.22 -26.29 -22.34
CA VAL A 45 -19.77 -26.37 -23.73
C VAL A 45 -18.65 -27.40 -23.80
N ASN A 46 -18.96 -28.54 -24.43
CA ASN A 46 -18.00 -29.60 -24.68
C ASN A 46 -18.35 -30.35 -25.98
N PRO A 47 -17.47 -30.39 -26.98
CA PRO A 47 -17.76 -31.04 -28.26
C PRO A 47 -17.70 -32.57 -28.22
N GLN A 48 -17.26 -33.18 -27.12
CA GLN A 48 -17.01 -34.63 -27.00
C GLN A 48 -18.06 -35.34 -26.13
N HIS A 49 -18.63 -34.66 -25.13
CA HIS A 49 -19.59 -35.23 -24.19
C HIS A 49 -20.99 -34.66 -24.38
N ASP A 50 -22.02 -35.49 -24.28
CA ASP A 50 -23.43 -35.06 -24.28
C ASP A 50 -23.91 -34.56 -22.91
N ASN A 51 -23.28 -35.04 -21.82
CA ASN A 51 -23.64 -34.70 -20.44
C ASN A 51 -22.41 -34.84 -19.53
N LEU A 52 -22.29 -33.98 -18.52
CA LEU A 52 -21.30 -34.08 -17.45
C LEU A 52 -21.95 -33.73 -16.11
N GLU A 53 -21.74 -34.57 -15.08
CA GLU A 53 -22.31 -34.38 -13.73
C GLU A 53 -23.83 -34.16 -13.75
N GLY A 54 -24.55 -34.78 -14.69
CA GLY A 54 -26.00 -34.63 -14.84
C GLY A 54 -26.45 -33.39 -15.64
N VAL A 55 -25.53 -32.50 -16.03
CA VAL A 55 -25.86 -31.29 -16.82
C VAL A 55 -25.60 -31.52 -18.32
N PRO A 56 -26.58 -31.25 -19.21
CA PRO A 56 -26.40 -31.37 -20.66
C PRO A 56 -25.30 -30.43 -21.20
N CYS A 57 -24.54 -30.93 -22.16
CA CYS A 57 -23.51 -30.16 -22.86
C CYS A 57 -24.01 -29.75 -24.26
N VAL A 58 -23.78 -28.50 -24.64
CA VAL A 58 -23.84 -28.06 -26.03
C VAL A 58 -22.47 -28.26 -26.70
N ARG A 59 -22.45 -28.42 -28.03
CA ARG A 59 -21.21 -28.75 -28.76
C ARG A 59 -20.35 -27.52 -29.07
N SER A 60 -20.95 -26.33 -29.10
CA SER A 60 -20.30 -25.07 -29.45
C SER A 60 -20.86 -23.87 -28.68
N ILE A 61 -20.12 -22.76 -28.63
CA ILE A 61 -20.59 -21.51 -28.00
C ILE A 61 -21.80 -20.92 -28.74
N ALA A 62 -21.90 -21.16 -30.05
CA ALA A 62 -23.02 -20.71 -30.87
C ALA A 62 -24.36 -21.24 -30.37
N GLU A 63 -24.39 -22.49 -29.88
CA GLU A 63 -25.57 -23.18 -29.35
C GLU A 63 -26.01 -22.70 -27.95
N LEU A 64 -25.22 -21.86 -27.27
CA LEU A 64 -25.66 -21.27 -26.00
C LEU A 64 -26.90 -20.39 -26.23
N PRO A 65 -27.86 -20.35 -25.29
CA PRO A 65 -29.14 -19.66 -25.50
C PRO A 65 -28.99 -18.13 -25.60
N CYS A 66 -27.99 -17.55 -24.93
CA CYS A 66 -27.65 -16.14 -25.01
C CYS A 66 -26.15 -15.94 -24.71
N GLY A 67 -25.66 -14.69 -24.74
CA GLY A 67 -24.36 -14.34 -24.20
C GLY A 67 -24.36 -14.49 -22.67
N PRO A 68 -23.60 -15.43 -22.09
CA PRO A 68 -23.59 -15.65 -20.63
C PRO A 68 -23.05 -14.42 -19.88
N ASP A 69 -23.44 -14.25 -18.62
CA ASP A 69 -22.91 -13.14 -17.80
C ASP A 69 -21.46 -13.42 -17.39
N ALA A 70 -21.14 -14.67 -17.07
CA ALA A 70 -19.79 -15.12 -16.75
C ALA A 70 -19.46 -16.47 -17.37
N VAL A 71 -18.21 -16.64 -17.84
CA VAL A 71 -17.74 -17.88 -18.46
C VAL A 71 -16.42 -18.33 -17.87
N PHE A 72 -16.31 -19.61 -17.49
CA PHE A 72 -15.05 -20.23 -17.11
C PHE A 72 -14.48 -21.05 -18.27
N ILE A 73 -13.33 -20.64 -18.80
CA ILE A 73 -12.67 -21.29 -19.93
C ILE A 73 -11.49 -22.12 -19.42
N ALA A 74 -11.60 -23.43 -19.56
CA ALA A 74 -10.58 -24.41 -19.17
C ALA A 74 -10.19 -25.33 -20.35
N THR A 75 -9.76 -24.70 -21.44
CA THR A 75 -9.21 -25.33 -22.64
C THR A 75 -7.71 -25.01 -22.78
N ASN A 76 -7.04 -25.50 -23.82
CA ASN A 76 -5.67 -25.07 -24.14
C ASN A 76 -5.62 -23.61 -24.62
N ARG A 77 -4.42 -23.03 -24.70
CA ARG A 77 -4.23 -21.60 -25.02
C ARG A 77 -4.75 -21.22 -26.42
N GLU A 78 -4.65 -22.10 -27.40
CA GLU A 78 -5.11 -21.86 -28.78
C GLU A 78 -6.64 -21.85 -28.87
N LEU A 79 -7.30 -22.85 -28.30
CA LEU A 79 -8.77 -22.92 -28.25
C LEU A 79 -9.36 -21.80 -27.40
N THR A 80 -8.62 -21.32 -26.39
CA THR A 80 -9.04 -20.18 -25.57
C THR A 80 -9.23 -18.92 -26.43
N LEU A 81 -8.38 -18.69 -27.43
CA LEU A 81 -8.52 -17.55 -28.35
C LEU A 81 -9.84 -17.62 -29.13
N THR A 82 -10.12 -18.78 -29.72
CA THR A 82 -11.37 -19.02 -30.47
C THR A 82 -12.59 -18.86 -29.57
N CYS A 83 -12.56 -19.46 -28.37
CA CYS A 83 -13.67 -19.37 -27.44
C CYS A 83 -13.95 -17.92 -27.02
N VAL A 84 -12.90 -17.14 -26.71
CA VAL A 84 -13.04 -15.73 -26.34
C VAL A 84 -13.64 -14.91 -27.48
N ALA A 85 -13.20 -15.13 -28.72
CA ALA A 85 -13.77 -14.44 -29.89
C ALA A 85 -15.27 -14.75 -30.09
N GLU A 86 -15.65 -16.02 -29.99
CA GLU A 86 -17.05 -16.45 -30.13
C GLU A 86 -17.94 -15.90 -29.00
N LEU A 87 -17.44 -15.90 -27.76
CA LEU A 87 -18.15 -15.35 -26.60
C LEU A 87 -18.33 -13.84 -26.69
N ALA A 88 -17.29 -13.11 -27.11
CA ALA A 88 -17.37 -11.68 -27.32
C ALA A 88 -18.39 -11.34 -28.41
N ALA A 89 -18.38 -12.07 -29.54
CA ALA A 89 -19.36 -11.89 -30.62
C ALA A 89 -20.80 -12.19 -30.17
N LYS A 90 -20.99 -13.12 -29.23
CA LYS A 90 -22.31 -13.47 -28.67
C LYS A 90 -22.79 -12.51 -27.56
N GLY A 91 -21.96 -11.53 -27.15
CA GLY A 91 -22.30 -10.54 -26.14
C GLY A 91 -22.17 -11.03 -24.68
N ALA A 92 -21.26 -11.97 -24.44
CA ALA A 92 -20.95 -12.41 -23.08
C ALA A 92 -20.43 -11.25 -22.21
N GLY A 93 -20.76 -11.28 -20.91
CA GLY A 93 -20.34 -10.27 -19.95
C GLY A 93 -18.84 -10.35 -19.67
N GLY A 94 -18.38 -11.52 -19.22
CA GLY A 94 -16.95 -11.75 -19.03
C GLY A 94 -16.52 -13.20 -19.11
N ALA A 95 -15.21 -13.39 -19.28
CA ALA A 95 -14.55 -14.68 -19.35
C ALA A 95 -13.36 -14.75 -18.39
N ILE A 96 -13.24 -15.89 -17.71
CA ILE A 96 -12.13 -16.27 -16.85
C ILE A 96 -11.30 -17.30 -17.62
N CYS A 97 -10.07 -16.93 -17.94
CA CYS A 97 -9.16 -17.78 -18.69
C CYS A 97 -8.23 -18.54 -17.73
N TYR A 98 -8.50 -19.83 -17.53
CA TYR A 98 -7.67 -20.69 -16.69
C TYR A 98 -6.35 -21.08 -17.35
N ALA A 99 -6.32 -21.13 -18.69
CA ALA A 99 -5.17 -21.59 -19.47
C ALA A 99 -3.89 -20.78 -19.17
N SER A 100 -2.77 -21.48 -19.07
CA SER A 100 -1.42 -20.92 -19.06
C SER A 100 -0.77 -21.03 -20.46
N GLY A 101 0.47 -20.56 -20.60
CA GLY A 101 1.22 -20.51 -21.85
C GLY A 101 1.14 -19.17 -22.58
N PHE A 102 0.87 -18.06 -21.87
CA PHE A 102 0.78 -16.70 -22.40
C PHE A 102 2.01 -15.87 -21.98
N ALA A 103 1.85 -14.59 -21.60
CA ALA A 103 2.93 -13.65 -21.30
C ALA A 103 4.05 -14.19 -20.38
N GLU A 104 3.72 -15.11 -19.48
CA GLU A 104 4.67 -15.77 -18.57
C GLU A 104 5.70 -16.66 -19.29
N THR A 105 5.49 -17.03 -20.55
CA THR A 105 6.41 -17.85 -21.35
C THR A 105 7.30 -17.02 -22.29
N GLY A 106 7.38 -15.70 -22.09
CA GLY A 106 8.23 -14.82 -22.88
C GLY A 106 7.55 -14.26 -24.14
N ALA A 107 8.34 -13.91 -25.17
CA ALA A 107 7.88 -13.10 -26.30
C ALA A 107 6.75 -13.73 -27.14
N GLU A 108 6.81 -15.04 -27.41
CA GLU A 108 5.72 -15.76 -28.13
C GLU A 108 4.42 -15.69 -27.32
N GLY A 109 4.53 -15.88 -26.01
CA GLY A 109 3.42 -15.80 -25.08
C GLY A 109 2.79 -14.41 -24.98
N GLN A 110 3.60 -13.35 -25.04
CA GLN A 110 3.13 -11.97 -25.13
C GLN A 110 2.33 -11.71 -26.42
N ALA A 111 2.79 -12.22 -27.56
CA ALA A 111 2.08 -12.11 -28.82
C ALA A 111 0.71 -12.81 -28.78
N LEU A 112 0.65 -14.02 -28.21
CA LEU A 112 -0.61 -14.75 -27.99
C LEU A 112 -1.54 -14.01 -27.03
N GLN A 113 -1.00 -13.39 -25.96
CA GLN A 113 -1.81 -12.59 -25.05
C GLN A 113 -2.40 -11.36 -25.75
N GLN A 114 -1.67 -10.72 -26.67
CA GLN A 114 -2.19 -9.61 -27.44
C GLN A 114 -3.33 -10.06 -28.38
N GLN A 115 -3.22 -11.24 -28.99
CA GLN A 115 -4.32 -11.82 -29.77
C GLN A 115 -5.55 -12.10 -28.91
N LEU A 116 -5.35 -12.60 -27.68
CA LEU A 116 -6.42 -12.83 -26.70
C LEU A 116 -7.16 -11.53 -26.34
N LEU A 117 -6.42 -10.44 -26.13
CA LEU A 117 -7.00 -9.12 -25.87
C LEU A 117 -7.81 -8.59 -27.06
N ASN A 118 -7.28 -8.74 -28.27
CA ASN A 118 -7.98 -8.35 -29.49
C ASN A 118 -9.27 -9.15 -29.68
N ALA A 119 -9.26 -10.45 -29.37
CA ALA A 119 -10.45 -11.31 -29.43
C ALA A 119 -11.50 -10.93 -28.38
N ALA A 120 -11.08 -10.55 -27.17
CA ALA A 120 -12.00 -10.17 -26.09
C ALA A 120 -12.73 -8.84 -26.37
N GLY A 121 -12.06 -7.88 -27.01
CA GLY A 121 -12.61 -6.56 -27.30
C GLY A 121 -13.09 -5.86 -26.02
N HIS A 122 -14.40 -5.65 -25.88
CA HIS A 122 -15.01 -5.03 -24.70
C HIS A 122 -15.56 -6.03 -23.66
N MET A 123 -15.51 -7.34 -23.93
CA MET A 123 -15.84 -8.35 -22.94
C MET A 123 -14.81 -8.29 -21.79
N ALA A 124 -15.27 -8.43 -20.55
CA ALA A 124 -14.42 -8.43 -19.37
C ALA A 124 -13.57 -9.72 -19.32
N LEU A 125 -12.24 -9.59 -19.30
CA LEU A 125 -11.32 -10.72 -19.32
C LEU A 125 -10.45 -10.78 -18.06
N LEU A 126 -10.65 -11.82 -17.25
CA LEU A 126 -9.82 -12.12 -16.06
C LEU A 126 -8.80 -13.21 -16.38
N GLY A 127 -7.55 -12.99 -15.97
CA GLY A 127 -6.40 -13.85 -16.30
C GLY A 127 -5.64 -13.35 -17.53
N PRO A 128 -5.10 -14.25 -18.39
CA PRO A 128 -5.11 -15.71 -18.27
C PRO A 128 -4.22 -16.21 -17.12
N ASN A 129 -3.97 -17.51 -17.05
CA ASN A 129 -3.12 -18.15 -16.03
C ASN A 129 -3.57 -17.80 -14.60
N CYS A 130 -4.85 -17.98 -14.32
CA CYS A 130 -5.45 -17.63 -13.04
C CYS A 130 -6.37 -18.75 -12.55
N TYR A 131 -6.61 -18.85 -11.24
CA TYR A 131 -7.60 -19.81 -10.72
C TYR A 131 -9.05 -19.34 -10.96
N GLY A 132 -9.29 -18.04 -11.10
CA GLY A 132 -10.60 -17.47 -11.39
C GLY A 132 -11.22 -16.72 -10.23
N LEU A 133 -12.54 -16.90 -10.07
CA LEU A 133 -13.37 -16.10 -9.15
C LEU A 133 -14.25 -17.02 -8.28
N LEU A 134 -14.23 -16.74 -6.97
CA LEU A 134 -15.20 -17.23 -6.00
C LEU A 134 -16.05 -16.03 -5.53
N ASP A 135 -17.34 -16.11 -5.76
CA ASP A 135 -18.35 -15.17 -5.29
C ASP A 135 -19.23 -15.88 -4.27
N TYR A 136 -19.01 -15.56 -3.00
CA TYR A 136 -19.73 -16.14 -1.87
C TYR A 136 -21.02 -15.38 -1.54
N LEU A 137 -21.29 -14.24 -2.20
CA LEU A 137 -22.55 -13.53 -2.04
C LEU A 137 -23.66 -14.17 -2.89
N HIS A 138 -23.31 -14.69 -4.07
CA HIS A 138 -24.27 -15.34 -4.98
C HIS A 138 -23.99 -16.83 -5.19
N SER A 139 -23.06 -17.42 -4.44
CA SER A 139 -22.64 -18.82 -4.55
C SER A 139 -22.10 -19.22 -5.93
N ALA A 140 -21.49 -18.29 -6.67
CA ALA A 140 -20.87 -18.59 -7.96
C ALA A 140 -19.37 -18.91 -7.81
N ALA A 141 -18.96 -20.10 -8.27
CA ALA A 141 -17.59 -20.60 -8.17
C ALA A 141 -17.02 -20.93 -9.55
N LEU A 142 -16.51 -19.91 -10.25
CA LEU A 142 -15.80 -20.06 -11.52
C LEU A 142 -14.33 -20.40 -11.24
N TRP A 143 -14.12 -21.58 -10.65
CA TRP A 143 -12.89 -21.96 -9.96
C TRP A 143 -12.64 -23.48 -10.02
N PRO A 144 -11.46 -23.97 -10.45
CA PRO A 144 -11.28 -25.38 -10.81
C PRO A 144 -10.82 -26.29 -9.65
N VAL A 145 -10.48 -25.74 -8.50
CA VAL A 145 -9.98 -26.50 -7.33
C VAL A 145 -10.93 -26.41 -6.14
N ALA A 146 -10.67 -27.15 -5.06
CA ALA A 146 -11.52 -27.05 -3.86
C ALA A 146 -11.38 -25.67 -3.19
N HIS A 147 -12.37 -25.29 -2.38
CA HIS A 147 -12.30 -24.13 -1.48
C HIS A 147 -13.10 -24.45 -0.20
N GLY A 148 -12.75 -23.79 0.91
CA GLY A 148 -13.42 -23.95 2.22
C GLY A 148 -14.37 -22.81 2.57
N GLY A 149 -14.55 -21.80 1.69
CA GLY A 149 -15.45 -20.69 1.95
C GLY A 149 -16.93 -21.07 1.90
N LYS A 150 -17.75 -20.27 2.58
CA LYS A 150 -19.20 -20.44 2.75
C LYS A 150 -19.93 -19.21 2.23
N ALA A 151 -21.23 -19.35 1.92
CA ALA A 151 -22.05 -18.21 1.56
C ALA A 151 -22.11 -17.18 2.70
N VAL A 152 -22.07 -15.89 2.35
CA VAL A 152 -22.12 -14.78 3.32
C VAL A 152 -23.04 -13.67 2.83
N GLU A 153 -23.61 -12.90 3.76
CA GLU A 153 -24.41 -11.71 3.44
C GLU A 153 -23.52 -10.48 3.15
N LYS A 154 -22.35 -10.42 3.79
CA LYS A 154 -21.35 -9.36 3.66
C LYS A 154 -19.98 -9.90 4.05
N GLY A 155 -18.92 -9.26 3.57
CA GLY A 155 -17.56 -9.67 3.91
C GLY A 155 -16.48 -8.92 3.14
N VAL A 156 -15.25 -9.39 3.24
CA VAL A 156 -14.11 -8.78 2.55
C VAL A 156 -14.01 -9.29 1.11
N ALA A 157 -13.46 -8.48 0.21
CA ALA A 157 -13.04 -8.96 -1.10
C ALA A 157 -11.52 -9.16 -1.12
N VAL A 158 -11.05 -10.35 -1.53
CA VAL A 158 -9.63 -10.69 -1.59
C VAL A 158 -9.18 -10.81 -3.03
N LEU A 159 -8.19 -10.02 -3.43
CA LEU A 159 -7.58 -10.04 -4.76
C LEU A 159 -6.13 -10.50 -4.64
N THR A 160 -5.75 -11.53 -5.40
CA THR A 160 -4.40 -12.11 -5.33
C THR A 160 -3.80 -12.39 -6.69
N GLN A 161 -2.50 -12.14 -6.81
CA GLN A 161 -1.69 -12.56 -7.96
C GLN A 161 -1.26 -14.04 -7.88
N SER A 162 -1.30 -14.64 -6.69
CA SER A 162 -0.99 -16.05 -6.48
C SER A 162 -2.26 -16.89 -6.31
N GLY A 163 -2.50 -17.82 -7.23
CA GLY A 163 -3.60 -18.77 -7.15
C GLY A 163 -3.49 -19.71 -5.94
N ASN A 164 -2.28 -20.17 -5.63
CA ASN A 164 -2.05 -21.05 -4.48
C ASN A 164 -2.27 -20.32 -3.14
N PHE A 165 -1.92 -19.04 -3.05
CA PHE A 165 -2.22 -18.24 -1.87
C PHE A 165 -3.74 -18.11 -1.65
N ALA A 166 -4.52 -17.82 -2.69
CA ALA A 166 -5.99 -17.80 -2.56
C ALA A 166 -6.55 -19.17 -2.15
N TYR A 167 -6.04 -20.26 -2.74
CA TYR A 167 -6.45 -21.61 -2.34
C TYR A 167 -6.22 -21.85 -0.85
N ASN A 168 -5.01 -21.61 -0.35
CA ASN A 168 -4.68 -21.80 1.05
C ASN A 168 -5.51 -20.90 1.97
N LEU A 169 -5.73 -19.63 1.57
CA LEU A 169 -6.58 -18.70 2.29
C LEU A 169 -8.02 -19.20 2.36
N SER A 170 -8.56 -19.72 1.25
CA SER A 170 -9.91 -20.27 1.19
C SER A 170 -10.09 -21.52 2.07
N MET A 171 -8.99 -22.21 2.40
CA MET A 171 -8.94 -23.38 3.29
C MET A 171 -8.58 -23.02 4.73
N SER A 172 -8.32 -21.75 5.02
CA SER A 172 -7.91 -21.32 6.35
C SER A 172 -9.07 -21.48 7.33
N ASP A 173 -8.83 -22.23 8.40
CA ASP A 173 -9.74 -22.29 9.54
C ASP A 173 -9.56 -21.07 10.46
N ARG A 174 -9.61 -19.86 9.89
CA ARG A 174 -9.57 -18.58 10.63
C ARG A 174 -10.89 -17.80 10.60
N SER A 175 -11.92 -18.39 9.97
CA SER A 175 -13.29 -17.86 9.89
C SER A 175 -13.41 -16.46 9.27
N LEU A 176 -12.53 -16.10 8.34
CA LEU A 176 -12.62 -14.82 7.63
C LEU A 176 -13.89 -14.79 6.75
N PRO A 177 -14.85 -13.87 6.97
CA PRO A 177 -15.99 -13.71 6.07
C PRO A 177 -15.53 -13.09 4.75
N VAL A 178 -15.49 -13.90 3.69
CA VAL A 178 -15.08 -13.47 2.35
C VAL A 178 -16.31 -13.36 1.47
N ALA A 179 -16.56 -12.18 0.91
CA ALA A 179 -17.61 -11.95 -0.09
C ALA A 179 -17.13 -12.35 -1.49
N TYR A 180 -15.91 -11.95 -1.84
CA TYR A 180 -15.29 -12.24 -3.13
C TYR A 180 -13.85 -12.69 -2.96
N MET A 181 -13.40 -13.65 -3.76
CA MET A 181 -11.99 -14.00 -3.88
C MET A 181 -11.63 -14.18 -5.35
N ALA A 182 -10.69 -13.39 -5.84
CA ALA A 182 -10.24 -13.43 -7.22
C ALA A 182 -8.73 -13.68 -7.33
N SER A 183 -8.36 -14.67 -8.13
CA SER A 183 -7.00 -14.83 -8.63
C SER A 183 -6.90 -14.13 -9.98
N VAL A 184 -5.98 -13.17 -10.10
CA VAL A 184 -5.91 -12.29 -11.28
C VAL A 184 -4.92 -12.75 -12.36
N GLY A 185 -4.04 -13.70 -12.01
CA GLY A 185 -3.05 -14.27 -12.92
C GLY A 185 -2.21 -13.22 -13.63
N ASN A 186 -2.09 -13.35 -14.95
CA ASN A 186 -1.27 -12.45 -15.78
C ASN A 186 -1.81 -11.02 -15.85
N GLN A 187 -3.07 -10.77 -15.51
CA GLN A 187 -3.70 -9.45 -15.59
C GLN A 187 -3.58 -8.85 -17.00
N ALA A 188 -4.02 -9.59 -18.01
CA ALA A 188 -3.91 -9.14 -19.40
C ALA A 188 -4.80 -7.92 -19.69
N GLN A 189 -6.06 -7.95 -19.22
CA GLN A 189 -7.01 -6.85 -19.36
C GLN A 189 -7.44 -6.30 -18.00
N LEU A 190 -7.92 -7.19 -17.12
CA LEU A 190 -8.35 -6.83 -15.78
C LEU A 190 -7.26 -7.16 -14.76
N GLY A 191 -6.85 -6.14 -14.00
CA GLY A 191 -5.96 -6.29 -12.87
C GLY A 191 -6.64 -5.98 -11.54
N ILE A 192 -5.80 -5.85 -10.51
CA ILE A 192 -6.25 -5.48 -9.16
C ILE A 192 -6.95 -4.12 -9.15
N ALA A 193 -6.45 -3.14 -9.90
CA ALA A 193 -7.01 -1.80 -9.95
C ALA A 193 -8.47 -1.80 -10.47
N GLU A 194 -8.73 -2.51 -11.56
CA GLU A 194 -10.05 -2.58 -12.19
C GLU A 194 -11.06 -3.34 -11.34
N LEU A 195 -10.65 -4.48 -10.75
CA LEU A 195 -11.50 -5.24 -9.84
C LEU A 195 -11.84 -4.44 -8.59
N MET A 196 -10.86 -3.77 -8.01
CA MET A 196 -11.05 -2.94 -6.82
C MET A 196 -12.02 -1.79 -7.10
N ASP A 197 -11.90 -1.07 -8.22
CA ASP A 197 -12.86 0.00 -8.55
C ASP A 197 -14.31 -0.49 -8.57
N VAL A 198 -14.58 -1.65 -9.17
CA VAL A 198 -15.95 -2.18 -9.27
C VAL A 198 -16.43 -2.74 -7.93
N LEU A 199 -15.60 -3.50 -7.22
CA LEU A 199 -15.94 -4.09 -5.92
C LEU A 199 -16.20 -3.04 -4.84
N LEU A 200 -15.56 -1.87 -4.92
CA LEU A 200 -15.85 -0.76 -4.01
C LEU A 200 -17.26 -0.18 -4.16
N ASP A 201 -17.97 -0.48 -5.25
CA ASP A 201 -19.38 -0.09 -5.42
C ASP A 201 -20.38 -1.11 -4.87
N GLU A 202 -19.91 -2.28 -4.43
CA GLU A 202 -20.75 -3.28 -3.78
C GLU A 202 -20.86 -2.97 -2.27
N PRO A 203 -22.04 -2.55 -1.76
CA PRO A 203 -22.21 -2.18 -0.35
C PRO A 203 -21.99 -3.33 0.63
N ARG A 204 -22.03 -4.60 0.17
CA ARG A 204 -21.75 -5.79 0.99
C ARG A 204 -20.24 -6.05 1.17
N VAL A 205 -19.37 -5.32 0.47
CA VAL A 205 -17.91 -5.40 0.63
C VAL A 205 -17.44 -4.45 1.74
N THR A 206 -16.88 -5.00 2.80
CA THR A 206 -16.49 -4.24 4.00
C THR A 206 -15.02 -3.83 4.04
N ALA A 207 -14.15 -4.56 3.32
CA ALA A 207 -12.72 -4.28 3.19
C ALA A 207 -12.16 -4.96 1.94
N ILE A 208 -11.00 -4.50 1.46
CA ILE A 208 -10.27 -5.12 0.35
C ILE A 208 -8.96 -5.70 0.89
N GLY A 209 -8.74 -7.00 0.67
CA GLY A 209 -7.48 -7.68 0.92
C GLY A 209 -6.69 -7.89 -0.36
N LEU A 210 -5.41 -7.52 -0.37
CA LEU A 210 -4.53 -7.62 -1.53
C LEU A 210 -3.31 -8.48 -1.22
N HIS A 211 -3.06 -9.51 -2.02
CA HIS A 211 -1.75 -10.16 -2.09
C HIS A 211 -1.04 -9.69 -3.37
N LEU A 212 0.02 -8.89 -3.17
CA LEU A 212 0.71 -8.15 -4.23
C LEU A 212 2.14 -8.67 -4.42
N GLU A 213 2.48 -9.02 -5.64
CA GLU A 213 3.84 -9.23 -6.13
C GLU A 213 4.32 -7.98 -6.88
N GLY A 214 3.45 -7.38 -7.70
CA GLY A 214 3.71 -6.16 -8.48
C GLY A 214 2.42 -5.40 -8.83
N LEU A 215 2.52 -4.17 -9.34
CA LEU A 215 1.38 -3.39 -9.84
C LEU A 215 1.65 -2.99 -11.30
N LYS A 216 0.77 -3.39 -12.23
CA LYS A 216 0.85 -2.97 -13.64
C LYS A 216 0.22 -1.62 -13.92
N ASN A 217 -0.80 -1.24 -13.14
CA ASN A 217 -1.55 0.00 -13.31
C ASN A 217 -1.55 0.80 -12.00
N VAL A 218 -0.40 1.39 -11.65
CA VAL A 218 -0.25 2.20 -10.43
C VAL A 218 -1.22 3.39 -10.39
N PRO A 219 -1.46 4.16 -11.47
CA PRO A 219 -2.42 5.27 -11.44
C PRO A 219 -3.86 4.78 -11.22
N GLY A 220 -4.24 3.65 -11.82
CA GLY A 220 -5.54 3.02 -11.60
C GLY A 220 -5.72 2.53 -10.17
N PHE A 221 -4.68 1.90 -9.62
CA PHE A 221 -4.66 1.47 -8.22
C PHE A 221 -4.81 2.66 -7.27
N ALA A 222 -4.08 3.75 -7.51
CA ALA A 222 -4.17 4.97 -6.71
C ALA A 222 -5.58 5.58 -6.72
N ARG A 223 -6.23 5.66 -7.88
CA ARG A 223 -7.62 6.15 -7.97
C ARG A 223 -8.61 5.25 -7.23
N ALA A 224 -8.49 3.93 -7.37
CA ALA A 224 -9.35 2.99 -6.67
C ALA A 224 -9.10 3.02 -5.15
N ALA A 225 -7.85 3.19 -4.72
CA ALA A 225 -7.52 3.30 -3.30
C ALA A 225 -8.00 4.62 -2.70
N HIS A 226 -7.92 5.74 -3.42
CA HIS A 226 -8.52 7.00 -3.03
C HIS A 226 -10.04 6.88 -2.86
N LYS A 227 -10.73 6.22 -3.81
CA LYS A 227 -12.16 5.91 -3.69
C LYS A 227 -12.47 5.06 -2.44
N ALA A 228 -11.63 4.09 -2.11
CA ALA A 228 -11.76 3.29 -0.88
C ALA A 228 -11.60 4.17 0.37
N LEU A 229 -10.61 5.06 0.36
CA LEU A 229 -10.38 6.04 1.41
C LEU A 229 -11.60 6.96 1.58
N GLU A 230 -12.18 7.51 0.50
CA GLU A 230 -13.41 8.32 0.55
C GLU A 230 -14.61 7.55 1.10
N LYS A 231 -14.74 6.26 0.76
CA LYS A 231 -15.81 5.39 1.28
C LYS A 231 -15.56 4.88 2.69
N GLY A 232 -14.34 5.03 3.23
CA GLY A 232 -13.96 4.46 4.53
C GLY A 232 -13.83 2.94 4.51
N ILE A 233 -13.54 2.36 3.36
CA ILE A 233 -13.31 0.92 3.18
C ILE A 233 -11.80 0.67 3.30
N PRO A 234 -11.32 -0.05 4.34
CA PRO A 234 -9.90 -0.31 4.51
C PRO A 234 -9.36 -1.22 3.39
N ILE A 235 -8.13 -0.92 2.94
CA ILE A 235 -7.36 -1.79 2.05
C ILE A 235 -6.21 -2.37 2.86
N ILE A 236 -6.11 -3.70 2.91
CA ILE A 236 -5.05 -4.42 3.61
C ILE A 236 -4.18 -5.08 2.54
N ALA A 237 -2.88 -4.84 2.54
CA ALA A 237 -1.95 -5.35 1.54
C ALA A 237 -0.83 -6.19 2.14
N LEU A 238 -0.72 -7.43 1.67
CA LEU A 238 0.45 -8.29 1.85
C LEU A 238 1.32 -8.22 0.59
N LYS A 239 2.42 -7.46 0.67
CA LYS A 239 3.42 -7.34 -0.41
C LYS A 239 4.48 -8.42 -0.25
N THR A 240 4.69 -9.22 -1.28
CA THR A 240 5.81 -10.16 -1.40
C THR A 240 6.93 -9.54 -2.25
N GLY A 241 8.12 -10.16 -2.28
CA GLY A 241 9.27 -9.60 -3.01
C GLY A 241 9.87 -8.36 -2.34
N VAL A 242 9.85 -8.30 -1.01
CA VAL A 242 10.35 -7.18 -0.20
C VAL A 242 11.88 -7.22 -0.01
N SER A 243 12.47 -8.41 -0.08
CA SER A 243 13.92 -8.61 -0.09
C SER A 243 14.45 -8.59 -1.52
N GLN A 244 15.74 -8.32 -1.69
CA GLN A 244 16.38 -8.35 -3.02
C GLN A 244 16.15 -9.68 -3.74
N ILE A 245 16.42 -10.80 -3.07
CA ILE A 245 16.18 -12.15 -3.61
C ILE A 245 14.70 -12.37 -3.94
N GLY A 246 13.80 -11.92 -3.07
CA GLY A 246 12.36 -12.04 -3.30
C GLY A 246 11.88 -11.23 -4.51
N ALA A 247 12.44 -10.03 -4.71
CA ALA A 247 12.13 -9.17 -5.85
C ALA A 247 12.61 -9.81 -7.18
N GLU A 248 13.81 -10.39 -7.19
CA GLU A 248 14.35 -11.13 -8.34
C GLU A 248 13.49 -12.36 -8.70
N LEU A 249 13.00 -13.09 -7.69
CA LEU A 249 12.08 -14.22 -7.89
C LEU A 249 10.72 -13.76 -8.44
N ALA A 250 10.15 -12.69 -7.90
CA ALA A 250 8.86 -12.16 -8.39
C ALA A 250 8.95 -11.74 -9.87
N LEU A 251 10.05 -11.10 -10.27
CA LEU A 251 10.32 -10.70 -11.66
C LEU A 251 10.35 -11.90 -12.62
N SER A 252 11.02 -12.98 -12.23
CA SER A 252 11.14 -14.18 -13.09
C SER A 252 9.82 -14.97 -13.21
N HIS A 253 8.93 -14.86 -12.23
CA HIS A 253 7.67 -15.60 -12.19
C HIS A 253 6.48 -14.92 -12.89
N THR A 254 6.37 -13.58 -12.90
CA THR A 254 5.15 -12.88 -13.37
C THR A 254 5.38 -11.88 -14.50
N SER A 255 6.63 -11.69 -14.95
CA SER A 255 6.99 -10.72 -15.99
C SER A 255 6.43 -9.31 -15.72
N SER A 256 6.21 -8.95 -14.45
CA SER A 256 5.80 -7.61 -14.02
C SER A 256 6.93 -6.95 -13.27
N LEU A 257 7.31 -5.74 -13.68
CA LEU A 257 8.33 -4.95 -13.00
C LEU A 257 7.90 -4.73 -11.54
N SER A 258 8.68 -5.22 -10.58
CA SER A 258 8.47 -4.89 -9.17
C SER A 258 9.16 -3.56 -8.89
N GLY A 259 8.38 -2.49 -8.73
CA GLY A 259 8.93 -1.25 -8.18
C GLY A 259 9.64 -1.51 -6.85
N SER A 260 10.60 -0.65 -6.50
CA SER A 260 11.34 -0.82 -5.24
C SER A 260 10.41 -0.77 -4.02
N ASP A 261 10.75 -1.54 -2.98
CA ASP A 261 9.87 -1.70 -1.81
C ASP A 261 9.58 -0.36 -1.10
N ALA A 262 10.58 0.53 -1.06
CA ALA A 262 10.44 1.88 -0.52
C ALA A 262 9.37 2.73 -1.24
N LEU A 263 9.17 2.51 -2.54
CA LEU A 263 8.13 3.20 -3.31
C LEU A 263 6.75 2.61 -3.05
N TYR A 264 6.65 1.31 -2.79
CA TYR A 264 5.42 0.71 -2.29
C TYR A 264 5.03 1.25 -0.92
N ASP A 265 5.99 1.41 0.00
CA ASP A 265 5.73 2.04 1.29
C ASP A 265 5.23 3.48 1.14
N SER A 266 5.87 4.25 0.25
CA SER A 266 5.45 5.63 -0.05
C SER A 266 4.04 5.67 -0.67
N LEU A 267 3.75 4.76 -1.60
CA LEU A 267 2.44 4.61 -2.24
C LEU A 267 1.35 4.23 -1.22
N PHE A 268 1.63 3.25 -0.35
CA PHE A 268 0.68 2.78 0.65
C PHE A 268 0.42 3.83 1.72
N ALA A 269 1.45 4.52 2.20
CA ALA A 269 1.31 5.63 3.15
C ALA A 269 0.44 6.75 2.57
N ARG A 270 0.71 7.16 1.33
CA ARG A 270 -0.07 8.18 0.59
C ARG A 270 -1.55 7.80 0.45
N LEU A 271 -1.85 6.53 0.23
CA LEU A 271 -3.19 6.03 -0.06
C LEU A 271 -3.95 5.49 1.15
N GLY A 272 -3.31 5.43 2.32
CA GLY A 272 -3.89 4.83 3.52
C GLY A 272 -4.06 3.31 3.43
N VAL A 273 -3.22 2.63 2.65
CA VAL A 273 -3.22 1.16 2.55
C VAL A 273 -2.50 0.56 3.76
N ILE A 274 -3.16 -0.36 4.45
CA ILE A 274 -2.63 -1.04 5.63
C ILE A 274 -1.70 -2.18 5.18
N ARG A 275 -0.39 -1.96 5.28
CA ARG A 275 0.61 -2.99 4.97
C ARG A 275 0.75 -4.00 6.11
N VAL A 276 0.81 -5.29 5.78
CA VAL A 276 1.02 -6.40 6.72
C VAL A 276 2.21 -7.27 6.29
N SER A 277 2.77 -8.01 7.24
CA SER A 277 4.03 -8.74 7.07
C SER A 277 3.88 -10.24 6.74
N GLY A 278 2.68 -10.80 6.86
CA GLY A 278 2.48 -12.23 6.60
C GLY A 278 1.03 -12.67 6.56
N PRO A 279 0.76 -13.94 6.22
CA PRO A 279 -0.59 -14.46 6.00
C PRO A 279 -1.49 -14.38 7.24
N VAL A 280 -0.94 -14.64 8.43
CA VAL A 280 -1.71 -14.57 9.69
C VAL A 280 -2.13 -13.12 9.97
N SER A 281 -1.18 -12.20 9.97
CA SER A 281 -1.46 -10.76 10.14
C SER A 281 -2.43 -10.24 9.07
N PHE A 282 -2.34 -10.71 7.83
CA PHE A 282 -3.27 -10.39 6.75
C PHE A 282 -4.71 -10.80 7.09
N VAL A 283 -4.91 -12.05 7.52
CA VAL A 283 -6.23 -12.58 7.86
C VAL A 283 -6.82 -11.90 9.09
N GLU A 284 -6.04 -11.74 10.17
CA GLU A 284 -6.56 -11.11 11.39
C GLU A 284 -6.89 -9.63 11.19
N THR A 285 -6.10 -8.89 10.39
CA THR A 285 -6.41 -7.50 10.05
C THR A 285 -7.67 -7.41 9.17
N LEU A 286 -7.85 -8.34 8.23
CA LEU A 286 -9.08 -8.40 7.44
C LEU A 286 -10.31 -8.73 8.30
N LYS A 287 -10.19 -9.63 9.29
CA LYS A 287 -11.28 -9.95 10.22
C LYS A 287 -11.67 -8.74 11.07
N ALA A 288 -10.69 -7.99 11.57
CA ALA A 288 -10.93 -6.74 12.29
C ALA A 288 -11.68 -5.72 11.42
N ALA A 289 -11.34 -5.61 10.12
CA ALA A 289 -12.04 -4.74 9.18
C ALA A 289 -13.43 -5.27 8.76
N ALA A 290 -13.61 -6.59 8.71
CA ALA A 290 -14.80 -7.23 8.16
C ALA A 290 -16.10 -6.93 8.91
N CYS A 291 -15.98 -6.62 10.20
CA CYS A 291 -17.14 -6.41 11.07
C CYS A 291 -17.83 -5.05 10.84
N GLY A 292 -17.22 -4.15 10.04
CA GLY A 292 -17.85 -2.92 9.53
C GLY A 292 -17.98 -1.76 10.53
N LYS A 293 -17.90 -2.02 11.83
CA LYS A 293 -17.77 -0.99 12.87
C LYS A 293 -16.29 -0.81 13.21
N LEU A 294 -15.63 0.14 12.56
CA LEU A 294 -14.24 0.48 12.88
C LEU A 294 -14.23 1.29 14.20
N PRO A 295 -13.23 1.09 15.08
CA PRO A 295 -13.10 1.86 16.31
C PRO A 295 -12.89 3.35 16.00
N SER A 296 -13.46 4.24 16.82
CA SER A 296 -13.32 5.70 16.66
C SER A 296 -11.91 6.22 16.97
N GLY A 297 -11.11 5.44 17.70
CA GLY A 297 -9.78 5.80 18.16
C GLY A 297 -9.00 4.59 18.65
N ASN A 298 -7.98 4.83 19.45
CA ASN A 298 -7.02 3.82 19.90
C ASN A 298 -7.17 3.44 21.38
N SER A 299 -8.22 3.90 22.07
CA SER A 299 -8.45 3.55 23.48
C SER A 299 -9.25 2.26 23.62
N LEU A 300 -8.83 1.40 24.55
CA LEU A 300 -9.35 0.05 24.71
C LEU A 300 -9.65 -0.27 26.18
N ILE A 301 -10.85 -0.74 26.48
CA ILE A 301 -11.13 -1.45 27.74
C ILE A 301 -10.93 -2.95 27.51
N ALA A 302 -9.95 -3.55 28.19
CA ALA A 302 -9.63 -4.95 28.00
C ALA A 302 -10.04 -5.79 29.21
N LEU A 303 -10.66 -6.93 28.96
CA LEU A 303 -11.17 -7.88 29.94
C LEU A 303 -10.45 -9.22 29.77
N ALA A 304 -9.89 -9.74 30.84
CA ALA A 304 -9.22 -11.05 30.86
C ALA A 304 -9.51 -11.81 32.16
N CYS A 305 -9.44 -13.13 32.09
CA CYS A 305 -9.71 -14.02 33.23
C CYS A 305 -8.47 -14.31 34.09
N SER A 306 -7.30 -13.80 33.69
CA SER A 306 -6.03 -14.02 34.37
C SER A 306 -5.10 -12.81 34.31
N GLY A 307 -4.31 -12.62 35.37
CA GLY A 307 -3.27 -11.59 35.41
C GLY A 307 -2.14 -11.80 34.39
N GLY A 308 -1.91 -13.04 33.93
CA GLY A 308 -0.95 -13.33 32.87
C GLY A 308 -1.39 -12.74 31.53
N ASP A 309 -2.66 -12.93 31.17
CA ASP A 309 -3.24 -12.34 29.96
C ASP A 309 -3.30 -10.82 30.08
N ALA A 310 -3.66 -10.28 31.25
CA ALA A 310 -3.65 -8.83 31.49
C ALA A 310 -2.26 -8.21 31.27
N GLY A 311 -1.18 -8.90 31.68
CA GLY A 311 0.19 -8.48 31.40
C GLY A 311 0.52 -8.47 29.90
N LEU A 312 0.20 -9.56 29.19
CA LEU A 312 0.40 -9.65 27.74
C LEU A 312 -0.36 -8.57 26.97
N ILE A 313 -1.61 -8.28 27.36
CA ILE A 313 -2.42 -7.22 26.76
C ILE A 313 -1.74 -5.87 26.93
N ALA A 314 -1.21 -5.56 28.11
CA ALA A 314 -0.54 -4.27 28.35
C ALA A 314 0.69 -4.09 27.45
N ASP A 315 1.56 -5.09 27.37
CA ASP A 315 2.78 -5.06 26.54
C ASP A 315 2.45 -4.92 25.04
N TYR A 316 1.48 -5.70 24.56
CA TYR A 316 1.09 -5.65 23.15
C TYR A 316 0.25 -4.42 22.80
N ALA A 317 -0.53 -3.88 23.72
CA ALA A 317 -1.25 -2.62 23.51
C ALA A 317 -0.26 -1.46 23.32
N GLU A 318 0.74 -1.33 24.19
CA GLU A 318 1.77 -0.29 24.08
C GLU A 318 2.52 -0.40 22.75
N ARG A 319 2.95 -1.61 22.36
CA ARG A 319 3.65 -1.87 21.09
C ARG A 319 2.83 -1.48 19.85
N ASN A 320 1.51 -1.49 19.94
CA ASN A 320 0.59 -1.18 18.84
C ASN A 320 -0.13 0.17 18.98
N GLU A 321 0.41 1.07 19.82
CA GLU A 321 -0.13 2.41 20.07
C GLU A 321 -1.59 2.41 20.56
N LEU A 322 -2.01 1.36 21.26
CA LEU A 322 -3.33 1.28 21.90
C LEU A 322 -3.23 1.78 23.34
N SER A 323 -4.13 2.68 23.72
CA SER A 323 -4.18 3.24 25.07
C SER A 323 -5.16 2.47 25.95
N LEU A 324 -4.79 2.25 27.21
CA LEU A 324 -5.60 1.54 28.20
C LEU A 324 -6.06 2.53 29.28
N PRO A 325 -7.18 3.24 29.08
CA PRO A 325 -7.65 4.25 30.03
C PRO A 325 -7.95 3.63 31.40
N LYS A 326 -7.65 4.38 32.46
CA LYS A 326 -7.94 3.95 33.84
C LYS A 326 -9.45 3.91 34.08
N LEU A 327 -9.88 2.96 34.89
CA LEU A 327 -11.24 2.91 35.41
C LEU A 327 -11.51 4.17 36.28
N ASP A 328 -12.75 4.65 36.30
CA ASP A 328 -13.16 5.72 37.21
C ASP A 328 -13.39 5.19 38.65
N GLU A 329 -13.60 6.09 39.62
CA GLU A 329 -13.84 5.69 41.02
C GLU A 329 -15.14 4.90 41.19
N GLY A 330 -16.21 5.30 40.51
CA GLY A 330 -17.50 4.60 40.57
C GLY A 330 -17.44 3.19 39.98
N GLN A 331 -16.69 3.00 38.89
CA GLN A 331 -16.43 1.70 38.30
C GLN A 331 -15.64 0.80 39.26
N ARG A 332 -14.62 1.34 39.93
CA ARG A 332 -13.89 0.56 40.95
C ARG A 332 -14.80 0.14 42.10
N GLU A 333 -15.68 1.02 42.57
CA GLU A 333 -16.64 0.70 43.63
C GLU A 333 -17.65 -0.38 43.19
N GLU A 334 -18.23 -0.23 41.99
CA GLU A 334 -19.17 -1.18 41.41
C GLU A 334 -18.53 -2.56 41.18
N LEU A 335 -17.31 -2.59 40.63
CA LEU A 335 -16.58 -3.83 40.37
C LEU A 335 -16.13 -4.51 41.67
N ALA A 336 -15.75 -3.77 42.71
CA ALA A 336 -15.38 -4.32 44.02
C ALA A 336 -16.54 -5.04 44.73
N GLN A 337 -17.79 -4.73 44.38
CA GLN A 337 -18.97 -5.43 44.92
C GLN A 337 -19.23 -6.79 44.26
N VAL A 338 -18.64 -7.02 43.09
CA VAL A 338 -18.90 -8.20 42.25
C VAL A 338 -17.68 -9.12 42.19
N LEU A 339 -16.49 -8.53 42.11
CA LEU A 339 -15.23 -9.25 42.00
C LEU A 339 -14.62 -9.55 43.38
N PRO A 340 -13.85 -10.63 43.51
CA PRO A 340 -13.17 -10.96 44.76
C PRO A 340 -12.17 -9.87 45.16
N SER A 341 -11.89 -9.73 46.46
CA SER A 341 -11.04 -8.66 47.01
C SER A 341 -9.58 -8.69 46.53
N TYR A 342 -9.14 -9.79 45.95
CA TYR A 342 -7.80 -9.95 45.37
C TYR A 342 -7.75 -9.64 43.86
N ALA A 343 -8.90 -9.37 43.21
CA ALA A 343 -8.93 -8.92 41.84
C ALA A 343 -8.31 -7.52 41.71
N ASN A 344 -7.48 -7.32 40.70
CA ASN A 344 -6.85 -6.03 40.46
C ASN A 344 -7.75 -5.14 39.59
N LEU A 345 -8.35 -4.10 40.19
CA LEU A 345 -9.34 -3.24 39.55
C LEU A 345 -8.68 -2.12 38.71
N VAL A 346 -7.96 -2.53 37.67
CA VAL A 346 -7.29 -1.67 36.68
C VAL A 346 -7.67 -2.09 35.26
N ASN A 347 -7.20 -1.36 34.25
CA ASN A 347 -7.31 -1.75 32.84
C ASN A 347 -5.91 -2.12 32.33
N PRO A 348 -5.68 -3.36 31.85
CA PRO A 348 -6.64 -4.45 31.62
C PRO A 348 -7.24 -5.02 32.91
N LEU A 349 -8.54 -5.35 32.88
CA LEU A 349 -9.27 -5.89 34.02
C LEU A 349 -9.10 -7.40 34.08
N ASP A 350 -8.37 -7.88 35.09
CA ASP A 350 -8.38 -9.28 35.51
C ASP A 350 -9.61 -9.52 36.39
N PHE A 351 -10.67 -10.06 35.79
CA PHE A 351 -11.90 -10.38 36.52
C PHE A 351 -11.89 -11.78 37.15
N THR A 352 -10.77 -12.51 37.04
CA THR A 352 -10.57 -13.84 37.63
C THR A 352 -11.57 -14.90 37.10
N THR A 353 -11.54 -16.11 37.66
CA THR A 353 -12.51 -17.17 37.37
C THR A 353 -13.66 -17.24 38.37
N ALA A 354 -13.67 -16.40 39.42
CA ALA A 354 -14.57 -16.55 40.57
C ALA A 354 -16.07 -16.38 40.23
N ILE A 355 -16.39 -15.63 39.18
CA ILE A 355 -17.77 -15.34 38.75
C ILE A 355 -18.18 -16.10 37.48
N TRP A 356 -17.39 -17.10 37.06
CA TRP A 356 -17.73 -17.91 35.89
C TRP A 356 -19.03 -18.70 36.14
N GLY A 357 -19.92 -18.69 35.14
CA GLY A 357 -21.24 -19.30 35.22
C GLY A 357 -22.30 -18.48 35.98
N ASP A 358 -21.91 -17.40 36.67
CA ASP A 358 -22.85 -16.47 37.32
C ASP A 358 -23.24 -15.34 36.35
N GLY A 359 -24.36 -15.54 35.65
CA GLY A 359 -24.82 -14.59 34.64
C GLY A 359 -25.19 -13.20 35.18
N GLU A 360 -25.59 -13.09 36.45
CA GLU A 360 -25.93 -11.78 37.06
C GLU A 360 -24.65 -11.01 37.39
N ALA A 361 -23.68 -11.68 38.04
CA ALA A 361 -22.38 -11.09 38.33
C ALA A 361 -21.63 -10.69 37.05
N LEU A 362 -21.61 -11.55 36.02
CA LEU A 362 -20.98 -11.25 34.73
C LEU A 362 -21.62 -10.03 34.06
N ASN A 363 -22.96 -9.91 34.04
CA ASN A 363 -23.63 -8.74 33.49
C ASN A 363 -23.25 -7.45 34.23
N ARG A 364 -23.24 -7.47 35.57
CA ARG A 364 -22.86 -6.29 36.37
C ARG A 364 -21.42 -5.86 36.09
N MET A 365 -20.50 -6.82 35.98
CA MET A 365 -19.10 -6.55 35.63
C MET A 365 -18.98 -5.92 34.23
N LEU A 366 -19.63 -6.54 33.24
CA LEU A 366 -19.63 -6.05 31.86
C LEU A 366 -20.25 -4.66 31.75
N ASP A 367 -21.36 -4.40 32.43
CA ASP A 367 -22.02 -3.10 32.42
C ASP A 367 -21.15 -2.00 33.00
N SER A 368 -20.48 -2.27 34.12
CA SER A 368 -19.56 -1.31 34.72
C SER A 368 -18.34 -1.06 33.82
N ALA A 369 -17.71 -2.11 33.29
CA ALA A 369 -16.51 -1.99 32.46
C ALA A 369 -16.78 -1.34 31.09
N LEU A 370 -17.90 -1.68 30.43
CA LEU A 370 -18.23 -1.13 29.11
C LEU A 370 -18.82 0.29 29.16
N ARG A 371 -19.12 0.83 30.36
CA ARG A 371 -19.45 2.25 30.54
C ARG A 371 -18.26 3.20 30.30
N THR A 372 -17.02 2.69 30.21
CA THR A 372 -15.85 3.53 29.90
C THR A 372 -16.03 4.31 28.59
N GLU A 373 -15.41 5.49 28.51
CA GLU A 373 -15.31 6.28 27.27
C GLU A 373 -14.31 5.69 26.25
N ALA A 374 -13.80 4.46 26.49
CA ALA A 374 -12.89 3.79 25.57
C ALA A 374 -13.57 3.54 24.20
N ASP A 375 -12.82 3.74 23.12
CA ASP A 375 -13.28 3.60 21.73
C ASP A 375 -13.71 2.17 21.39
N ALA A 376 -13.10 1.18 22.05
CA ALA A 376 -13.41 -0.23 21.85
C ALA A 376 -13.30 -1.03 23.15
N ALA A 377 -13.86 -2.23 23.14
CA ALA A 377 -13.65 -3.25 24.17
C ALA A 377 -12.98 -4.50 23.60
N MET A 378 -12.21 -5.18 24.43
CA MET A 378 -11.57 -6.47 24.15
C MET A 378 -11.92 -7.47 25.24
N LEU A 379 -12.23 -8.70 24.85
CA LEU A 379 -12.35 -9.84 25.76
C LEU A 379 -11.35 -10.93 25.34
N VAL A 380 -10.55 -11.42 26.28
CA VAL A 380 -9.79 -12.67 26.12
C VAL A 380 -10.64 -13.82 26.64
N LEU A 381 -10.88 -14.81 25.77
CA LEU A 381 -11.68 -15.98 26.08
C LEU A 381 -11.08 -17.23 25.42
N ASP A 382 -10.52 -18.10 26.25
CA ASP A 382 -9.99 -19.40 25.84
C ASP A 382 -10.99 -20.49 26.22
N TYR A 383 -11.54 -21.17 25.21
CA TYR A 383 -12.50 -22.25 25.41
C TYR A 383 -11.79 -23.52 25.87
N PRO A 384 -12.36 -24.24 26.86
CA PRO A 384 -11.93 -25.58 27.16
C PRO A 384 -12.29 -26.54 26.02
N SER A 385 -11.65 -27.71 26.04
CA SER A 385 -11.99 -28.77 25.11
C SER A 385 -13.45 -29.20 25.25
N GLU A 386 -14.05 -29.63 24.14
CA GLU A 386 -15.47 -30.00 24.10
C GLU A 386 -15.84 -31.08 25.11
N TYR A 387 -14.93 -32.04 25.33
CA TYR A 387 -15.17 -33.18 26.21
C TYR A 387 -15.23 -32.82 27.71
N THR A 388 -14.81 -31.61 28.11
CA THR A 388 -14.89 -31.21 29.54
C THR A 388 -16.31 -30.83 29.94
N GLY A 389 -17.17 -30.46 28.98
CA GLY A 389 -18.53 -30.00 29.25
C GLY A 389 -18.62 -28.57 29.82
N GLU A 390 -17.51 -27.86 29.93
CA GLU A 390 -17.42 -26.52 30.54
C GLU A 390 -17.58 -25.37 29.53
N ARG A 391 -17.69 -25.68 28.23
CA ARG A 391 -17.88 -24.66 27.17
C ARG A 391 -19.10 -23.75 27.38
N LYS A 392 -20.13 -24.25 28.09
CA LYS A 392 -21.35 -23.50 28.44
C LYS A 392 -21.06 -22.20 29.22
N GLU A 393 -20.00 -22.17 30.03
CA GLU A 393 -19.62 -20.98 30.80
C GLU A 393 -18.99 -19.92 29.89
N CYS A 394 -18.12 -20.36 28.96
CA CYS A 394 -17.58 -19.49 27.92
C CYS A 394 -18.68 -18.97 26.98
N ASP A 395 -19.63 -19.84 26.59
CA ASP A 395 -20.75 -19.45 25.73
C ASP A 395 -21.65 -18.40 26.40
N LEU A 396 -21.91 -18.55 27.70
CA LEU A 396 -22.64 -17.56 28.49
C LEU A 396 -21.89 -16.23 28.53
N LEU A 397 -20.59 -16.23 28.85
CA LEU A 397 -19.79 -15.01 28.88
C LEU A 397 -19.75 -14.33 27.50
N LEU A 398 -19.57 -15.10 26.43
CA LEU A 398 -19.57 -14.61 25.05
C LEU A 398 -20.89 -13.92 24.70
N GLU A 399 -22.02 -14.56 25.04
CA GLU A 399 -23.37 -14.01 24.81
C GLU A 399 -23.59 -12.72 25.58
N LEU A 400 -23.26 -12.70 26.88
CA LEU A 400 -23.40 -11.52 27.73
C LEU A 400 -22.49 -10.38 27.28
N TYR A 401 -21.26 -10.67 26.87
CA TYR A 401 -20.32 -9.69 26.33
C TYR A 401 -20.88 -9.02 25.08
N CYS A 402 -21.38 -9.81 24.11
CA CYS A 402 -21.94 -9.25 22.89
C CYS A 402 -23.23 -8.44 23.17
N ALA A 403 -24.08 -8.91 24.09
CA ALA A 403 -25.25 -8.15 24.52
C ALA A 403 -24.87 -6.82 25.18
N ALA A 404 -23.81 -6.80 26.00
CA ALA A 404 -23.30 -5.61 26.63
C ALA A 404 -22.69 -4.62 25.61
N LEU A 405 -21.96 -5.10 24.59
CA LEU A 405 -21.49 -4.25 23.49
C LEU A 405 -22.63 -3.51 22.80
N VAL A 406 -23.73 -4.21 22.51
CA VAL A 406 -24.93 -3.60 21.90
C VAL A 406 -25.57 -2.59 22.86
N ARG A 407 -25.75 -2.95 24.13
CA ARG A 407 -26.36 -2.11 25.17
C ARG A 407 -25.63 -0.79 25.36
N HIS A 408 -24.30 -0.82 25.34
CA HIS A 408 -23.44 0.36 25.51
C HIS A 408 -23.02 1.01 24.18
N GLY A 409 -23.53 0.52 23.04
CA GLY A 409 -23.19 1.06 21.72
C GLY A 409 -21.70 0.98 21.37
N LYS A 410 -20.95 0.07 22.00
CA LYS A 410 -19.49 -0.02 21.90
C LYS A 410 -19.06 -1.02 20.83
N THR A 411 -18.01 -0.69 20.10
CA THR A 411 -17.33 -1.63 19.20
C THR A 411 -16.45 -2.57 20.02
N GLY A 412 -16.41 -3.86 19.69
CA GLY A 412 -15.55 -4.80 20.40
C GLY A 412 -15.06 -5.96 19.57
N PHE A 413 -14.13 -6.70 20.16
CA PHE A 413 -13.58 -7.93 19.59
C PHE A 413 -13.22 -8.92 20.69
N VAL A 414 -13.19 -10.19 20.32
CA VAL A 414 -12.78 -11.29 21.21
C VAL A 414 -11.49 -11.88 20.69
N THR A 415 -10.59 -12.23 21.61
CA THR A 415 -9.35 -12.96 21.32
C THR A 415 -9.21 -14.17 22.21
N SER A 416 -8.26 -15.04 21.88
CA SER A 416 -7.79 -16.11 22.76
C SER A 416 -6.29 -15.97 22.98
N ALA A 417 -5.78 -16.40 24.14
CA ALA A 417 -4.35 -16.48 24.40
C ALA A 417 -3.67 -17.45 23.42
N PHE A 418 -4.28 -18.63 23.25
CA PHE A 418 -3.88 -19.60 22.23
C PHE A 418 -4.86 -19.57 21.05
N PRO A 419 -4.40 -19.34 19.80
CA PRO A 419 -5.26 -19.18 18.62
C PRO A 419 -6.32 -20.28 18.39
N GLU A 420 -6.00 -21.52 18.75
CA GLU A 420 -6.85 -22.70 18.61
C GLU A 420 -7.96 -22.82 19.66
N LEU A 421 -7.85 -22.09 20.78
CA LEU A 421 -8.85 -22.11 21.86
C LEU A 421 -10.03 -21.17 21.61
N LEU A 422 -10.19 -20.66 20.39
CA LEU A 422 -11.40 -19.96 19.95
C LEU A 422 -12.12 -20.78 18.86
N PRO A 423 -13.06 -21.67 19.22
CA PRO A 423 -13.62 -22.66 18.31
C PRO A 423 -14.48 -22.03 17.20
N ALA A 424 -14.64 -22.73 16.08
CA ALA A 424 -15.36 -22.23 14.89
C ALA A 424 -16.78 -21.71 15.21
N HIS A 425 -17.56 -22.42 16.02
CA HIS A 425 -18.93 -21.99 16.36
C HIS A 425 -18.96 -20.64 17.10
N ALA A 426 -17.99 -20.37 17.98
CA ALA A 426 -17.88 -19.11 18.70
C ALA A 426 -17.48 -17.97 17.75
N ARG A 427 -16.50 -18.23 16.85
CA ARG A 427 -16.07 -17.27 15.82
C ARG A 427 -17.19 -16.91 14.86
N GLU A 428 -17.95 -17.89 14.38
CA GLU A 428 -19.09 -17.69 13.49
C GLU A 428 -20.21 -16.89 14.19
N ARG A 429 -20.50 -17.18 15.47
CA ARG A 429 -21.46 -16.41 16.27
C ARG A 429 -21.04 -14.96 16.43
N LEU A 430 -19.78 -14.70 16.75
CA LEU A 430 -19.21 -13.35 16.87
C LEU A 430 -19.37 -12.57 15.56
N HIS A 431 -18.96 -13.15 14.43
CA HIS A 431 -19.08 -12.50 13.13
C HIS A 431 -20.54 -12.21 12.74
N ALA A 432 -21.48 -13.12 13.06
CA ALA A 432 -22.91 -12.90 12.83
C ALA A 432 -23.45 -11.70 13.61
N GLN A 433 -22.84 -11.36 14.76
CA GLN A 433 -23.20 -10.21 15.58
C GLN A 433 -22.35 -8.95 15.28
N GLY A 434 -21.46 -9.03 14.29
CA GLY A 434 -20.57 -7.92 13.93
C GLY A 434 -19.45 -7.65 14.94
N VAL A 435 -19.03 -8.68 15.67
CA VAL A 435 -17.89 -8.64 16.61
C VAL A 435 -16.75 -9.45 16.00
N ALA A 436 -15.54 -8.88 15.96
CA ALA A 436 -14.39 -9.57 15.37
C ALA A 436 -13.90 -10.69 16.29
N ALA A 437 -13.67 -11.88 15.74
CA ALA A 437 -13.16 -13.02 16.47
C ALA A 437 -11.68 -13.27 16.13
N LEU A 438 -10.77 -12.56 16.79
CA LEU A 438 -9.34 -12.58 16.47
C LEU A 438 -8.63 -13.75 17.16
N GLN A 439 -7.73 -14.43 16.47
CA GLN A 439 -7.09 -15.64 17.01
C GLN A 439 -5.64 -15.35 17.42
N GLY A 440 -5.42 -15.25 18.73
CA GLY A 440 -4.16 -14.84 19.35
C GLY A 440 -4.21 -13.40 19.87
N VAL A 441 -3.74 -13.16 21.10
CA VAL A 441 -3.67 -11.82 21.72
C VAL A 441 -2.70 -10.91 20.95
N GLU A 442 -1.49 -11.37 20.63
CA GLU A 442 -0.48 -10.59 19.89
C GLU A 442 -0.99 -10.20 18.49
N ASP A 443 -1.41 -11.20 17.71
CA ASP A 443 -1.93 -10.99 16.35
C ASP A 443 -3.20 -10.12 16.35
N GLY A 444 -4.09 -10.34 17.34
CA GLY A 444 -5.34 -9.61 17.48
C GLY A 444 -5.14 -8.13 17.80
N LEU A 445 -4.30 -7.81 18.79
CA LEU A 445 -3.97 -6.42 19.13
C LEU A 445 -3.20 -5.73 18.00
N ALA A 446 -2.31 -6.45 17.31
CA ALA A 446 -1.61 -5.90 16.16
C ALA A 446 -2.56 -5.62 14.97
N ALA A 447 -3.53 -6.49 14.72
CA ALA A 447 -4.59 -6.26 13.73
C ALA A 447 -5.45 -5.05 14.11
N TRP A 448 -5.89 -4.98 15.37
CA TRP A 448 -6.74 -3.91 15.87
C TRP A 448 -6.04 -2.54 15.85
N GLY A 449 -4.78 -2.47 16.29
CA GLY A 449 -3.98 -1.25 16.27
C GLY A 449 -3.81 -0.67 14.87
N ARG A 450 -3.61 -1.50 13.85
CA ARG A 450 -3.56 -1.06 12.45
C ARG A 450 -4.88 -0.46 11.97
N ILE A 451 -6.01 -1.07 12.35
CA ILE A 451 -7.34 -0.58 11.99
C ILE A 451 -7.66 0.74 12.71
N ALA A 452 -7.35 0.84 14.00
CA ALA A 452 -7.49 2.09 14.76
C ALA A 452 -6.61 3.21 14.17
N GLY A 453 -5.36 2.89 13.81
CA GLY A 453 -4.43 3.80 13.15
C GLY A 453 -4.94 4.28 11.79
N TYR A 454 -5.51 3.38 10.97
CA TYR A 454 -6.16 3.74 9.71
C TYR A 454 -7.29 4.74 9.92
N GLN A 455 -8.20 4.45 10.86
CA GLN A 455 -9.36 5.31 11.10
C GLN A 455 -8.95 6.72 11.55
N ARG A 456 -7.95 6.81 12.44
CA ARG A 456 -7.36 8.07 12.91
C ARG A 456 -6.75 8.88 11.76
N ASN A 457 -5.99 8.21 10.89
CA ASN A 457 -5.22 8.88 9.85
C ASN A 457 -6.05 9.21 8.60
N ARG A 458 -7.19 8.54 8.39
CA ARG A 458 -8.01 8.68 7.19
C ARG A 458 -8.39 10.12 6.88
N GLN A 459 -8.90 10.86 7.87
CA GLN A 459 -9.29 12.27 7.66
C GLN A 459 -8.10 13.16 7.34
N ALA A 460 -6.96 12.93 8.00
CA ALA A 460 -5.73 13.67 7.73
C ALA A 460 -5.22 13.42 6.31
N LEU A 461 -5.27 12.17 5.81
CA LEU A 461 -4.87 11.83 4.44
C LEU A 461 -5.79 12.46 3.39
N LEU A 462 -7.10 12.50 3.64
CA LEU A 462 -8.06 13.18 2.75
C LEU A 462 -7.81 14.70 2.74
N ALA A 463 -7.57 15.31 3.90
CA ALA A 463 -7.27 16.74 4.03
C ALA A 463 -5.93 17.12 3.39
N LEU A 464 -4.94 16.23 3.41
CA LEU A 464 -3.63 16.43 2.76
C LEU A 464 -3.74 16.50 1.23
N GLY A 465 -4.80 15.91 0.66
CA GLY A 465 -5.10 15.93 -0.78
C GLY A 465 -4.20 15.04 -1.65
N GLU A 466 -3.11 14.49 -1.11
CA GLU A 466 -2.12 13.72 -1.88
C GLU A 466 -2.71 12.42 -2.46
N SER A 467 -3.66 11.79 -1.76
CA SER A 467 -4.32 10.57 -2.21
C SER A 467 -5.15 10.76 -3.49
N ALA A 468 -5.66 11.97 -3.75
CA ALA A 468 -6.47 12.28 -4.94
C ALA A 468 -5.60 12.44 -6.21
N LEU A 469 -4.31 12.73 -6.02
CA LEU A 469 -3.35 12.92 -7.10
C LEU A 469 -2.88 11.55 -7.61
N ALA A 470 -3.04 11.26 -8.90
CA ALA A 470 -2.52 10.04 -9.49
C ALA A 470 -1.00 10.14 -9.70
N PRO A 471 -0.19 9.15 -9.26
CA PRO A 471 1.25 9.17 -9.48
C PRO A 471 1.62 9.25 -10.98
N HIS A 472 2.66 10.01 -11.30
CA HIS A 472 3.28 10.02 -12.62
C HIS A 472 4.14 8.78 -12.79
N CYS A 473 3.73 7.85 -13.65
CA CYS A 473 4.44 6.61 -13.94
C CYS A 473 5.11 6.74 -15.31
N PRO A 474 6.36 7.20 -15.39
CA PRO A 474 6.99 7.46 -16.66
C PRO A 474 7.52 6.15 -17.28
N GLN A 475 7.51 6.08 -18.61
CA GLN A 475 7.99 4.90 -19.36
C GLN A 475 9.53 4.78 -19.32
N ALA A 476 10.08 3.63 -19.69
CA ALA A 476 11.52 3.50 -19.86
C ALA A 476 12.05 4.43 -20.97
N LEU A 477 13.17 5.12 -20.71
CA LEU A 477 13.88 5.96 -21.68
C LEU A 477 15.06 5.19 -22.30
N VAL A 478 15.44 5.58 -23.51
CA VAL A 478 16.54 4.94 -24.27
C VAL A 478 17.81 5.81 -24.21
N GLY A 479 18.96 5.16 -24.00
CA GLY A 479 20.29 5.79 -23.99
C GLY A 479 20.78 6.24 -22.60
N GLU A 480 22.03 6.71 -22.53
CA GLU A 480 22.69 7.11 -21.26
C GLU A 480 22.22 8.46 -20.70
N GLY A 481 21.48 9.22 -21.51
CA GLY A 481 21.01 10.57 -21.22
C GLY A 481 22.09 11.65 -21.35
N ARG A 482 21.63 12.90 -21.50
CA ARG A 482 22.45 14.11 -21.48
C ARG A 482 22.50 14.68 -20.06
N LEU A 483 23.70 14.77 -19.50
CA LEU A 483 23.95 15.48 -18.26
C LEU A 483 24.05 16.99 -18.53
N LEU A 484 23.31 17.79 -17.78
CA LEU A 484 23.44 19.25 -17.82
C LEU A 484 24.61 19.70 -16.93
N ASN A 485 25.27 20.80 -17.28
CA ASN A 485 26.23 21.42 -16.36
C ASN A 485 25.49 22.12 -15.20
N GLU A 486 26.23 22.53 -14.18
CA GLU A 486 25.66 23.17 -12.98
C GLU A 486 24.90 24.47 -13.29
N TRP A 487 25.42 25.30 -14.20
CA TRP A 487 24.78 26.57 -14.55
C TRP A 487 23.42 26.33 -15.22
N ASP A 488 23.37 25.42 -16.18
CA ASP A 488 22.15 25.07 -16.90
C ASP A 488 21.15 24.40 -15.96
N SER A 489 21.62 23.51 -15.07
CA SER A 489 20.78 22.84 -14.07
C SER A 489 20.13 23.85 -13.11
N LYS A 490 20.93 24.77 -12.55
CA LYS A 490 20.43 25.84 -11.68
C LYS A 490 19.50 26.79 -12.41
N THR A 491 19.81 27.14 -13.66
CA THR A 491 18.97 28.04 -14.48
C THR A 491 17.62 27.40 -14.76
N ALA A 492 17.59 26.11 -15.08
CA ALA A 492 16.37 25.35 -15.29
C ALA A 492 15.50 25.32 -14.02
N LEU A 493 16.08 25.03 -12.85
CA LEU A 493 15.33 24.99 -11.59
C LEU A 493 14.91 26.38 -11.09
N ARG A 494 15.71 27.42 -11.36
CA ARG A 494 15.38 28.81 -11.02
C ARG A 494 14.13 29.28 -11.76
N ALA A 495 13.89 28.81 -12.98
CA ALA A 495 12.66 29.10 -13.73
C ALA A 495 11.39 28.57 -13.02
N PHE A 496 11.53 27.54 -12.19
CA PHE A 496 10.46 26.98 -11.34
C PHE A 496 10.43 27.60 -9.93
N GLY A 497 11.27 28.60 -9.66
CA GLY A 497 11.31 29.30 -8.38
C GLY A 497 12.30 28.76 -7.36
N LEU A 498 13.19 27.81 -7.73
CA LEU A 498 14.23 27.35 -6.80
C LEU A 498 15.26 28.47 -6.53
N PRO A 499 15.43 28.93 -5.29
CA PRO A 499 16.42 29.95 -4.98
C PRO A 499 17.83 29.38 -5.12
N THR A 500 18.68 30.09 -5.85
CA THR A 500 20.09 29.76 -6.09
C THR A 500 20.93 31.04 -5.89
N PRO A 501 22.24 30.93 -5.59
CA PRO A 501 23.08 32.12 -5.48
C PRO A 501 23.03 32.95 -6.77
N ASN A 502 23.08 34.28 -6.63
CA ASN A 502 23.13 35.19 -7.77
C ASN A 502 24.54 35.18 -8.40
N GLY A 503 24.87 34.07 -9.06
CA GLY A 503 26.16 33.85 -9.68
C GLY A 503 26.26 34.34 -11.11
N VAL A 504 27.50 34.48 -11.60
CA VAL A 504 27.83 34.83 -12.98
C VAL A 504 28.61 33.68 -13.61
N LEU A 505 28.14 33.21 -14.77
CA LEU A 505 28.92 32.35 -15.64
C LEU A 505 30.00 33.20 -16.34
N SER A 506 31.25 32.86 -16.08
CA SER A 506 32.43 33.61 -16.54
C SER A 506 33.44 32.68 -17.21
N THR A 507 34.54 33.26 -17.67
CA THR A 507 35.74 32.54 -18.12
C THR A 507 36.89 32.81 -17.17
N PRO A 508 37.92 31.94 -17.10
CA PRO A 508 39.08 32.19 -16.23
C PRO A 508 39.74 33.56 -16.41
N ASP A 509 39.72 34.09 -17.64
CA ASP A 509 40.32 35.39 -17.97
C ASP A 509 39.47 36.59 -17.52
N LYS A 510 38.14 36.41 -17.45
CA LYS A 510 37.18 37.46 -17.04
C LYS A 510 36.81 37.38 -15.56
N ALA A 511 37.13 36.26 -14.89
CA ALA A 511 36.70 35.97 -13.54
C ALA A 511 37.04 37.07 -12.52
N LEU A 512 38.20 37.74 -12.63
CA LEU A 512 38.56 38.83 -11.71
C LEU A 512 37.68 40.07 -11.88
N ALA A 513 37.36 40.43 -13.13
CA ALA A 513 36.48 41.57 -13.43
C ALA A 513 35.04 41.31 -12.97
N ASP A 514 34.53 40.10 -13.22
CA ASP A 514 33.19 39.70 -12.80
C ASP A 514 33.11 39.58 -11.26
N ALA A 515 34.16 39.09 -10.61
CA ALA A 515 34.25 39.02 -9.15
C ALA A 515 34.20 40.41 -8.48
N ASN A 516 34.85 41.42 -9.05
CA ASN A 516 34.78 42.79 -8.55
C ASN A 516 33.37 43.40 -8.66
N THR A 517 32.57 42.94 -9.63
CA THR A 517 31.17 43.35 -9.79
C THR A 517 30.26 42.65 -8.77
N LEU A 518 30.52 41.37 -8.50
CA LEU A 518 29.75 40.56 -7.54
C LEU A 518 30.06 40.89 -6.07
N GLY A 519 31.31 41.24 -5.77
CA GLY A 519 31.80 41.48 -4.42
C GLY A 519 32.19 40.21 -3.66
N TYR A 520 33.10 40.35 -2.70
CA TYR A 520 33.62 39.25 -1.88
C TYR A 520 32.89 39.13 -0.52
N PRO A 521 32.86 37.94 0.12
CA PRO A 521 33.51 36.69 -0.27
C PRO A 521 32.75 35.87 -1.33
N LEU A 522 33.51 35.17 -2.17
CA LEU A 522 33.01 34.39 -3.31
C LEU A 522 33.31 32.90 -3.22
N VAL A 523 32.57 32.15 -4.01
CA VAL A 523 32.79 30.75 -4.37
C VAL A 523 33.15 30.69 -5.85
N LEU A 524 34.20 29.94 -6.18
CA LEU A 524 34.60 29.63 -7.54
C LEU A 524 34.34 28.14 -7.82
N LYS A 525 33.69 27.84 -8.95
CA LYS A 525 33.47 26.47 -9.40
C LYS A 525 33.81 26.32 -10.88
N ALA A 526 34.35 25.17 -11.27
CA ALA A 526 34.47 24.85 -12.69
C ALA A 526 33.11 24.37 -13.24
N VAL A 527 32.76 24.79 -14.46
CA VAL A 527 31.50 24.42 -15.10
C VAL A 527 31.79 23.44 -16.24
N SER A 528 31.37 22.20 -16.09
CA SER A 528 31.44 21.19 -17.14
C SER A 528 30.44 20.06 -16.89
N ALA A 529 29.73 19.63 -17.94
CA ALA A 529 28.88 18.44 -17.88
C ALA A 529 29.70 17.14 -17.75
N GLN A 530 31.01 17.16 -18.03
CA GLN A 530 31.89 16.01 -17.90
C GLN A 530 32.51 15.88 -16.48
N LEU A 531 32.16 16.79 -15.57
CA LEU A 531 32.72 16.83 -14.21
C LEU A 531 31.62 16.85 -13.13
N PRO A 532 30.84 15.76 -12.96
CA PRO A 532 29.76 15.71 -11.97
C PRO A 532 30.26 15.76 -10.52
N HIS A 533 31.35 15.05 -10.16
CA HIS A 533 31.90 15.00 -8.79
C HIS A 533 33.04 16.01 -8.58
N LYS A 534 32.67 17.30 -8.51
CA LYS A 534 33.60 18.45 -8.55
C LYS A 534 34.56 18.53 -7.36
N THR A 535 34.10 18.19 -6.16
CA THR A 535 34.91 18.34 -4.93
C THR A 535 36.16 17.47 -4.97
N GLU A 536 36.04 16.24 -5.45
CA GLU A 536 37.15 15.29 -5.58
C GLU A 536 38.18 15.72 -6.63
N ALA A 537 37.72 16.38 -7.69
CA ALA A 537 38.55 16.96 -8.74
C ALA A 537 39.21 18.30 -8.34
N GLY A 538 38.95 18.81 -7.13
CA GLY A 538 39.41 20.14 -6.69
C GLY A 538 38.76 21.29 -7.47
N ALA A 539 37.57 21.06 -8.05
CA ALA A 539 36.85 21.97 -8.93
C ALA A 539 35.90 22.94 -8.21
N VAL A 540 36.03 23.06 -6.87
CA VAL A 540 35.31 24.02 -6.03
C VAL A 540 36.31 24.70 -5.08
N ALA A 541 36.27 26.03 -5.01
CA ALA A 541 37.02 26.82 -4.04
C ALA A 541 36.07 27.77 -3.29
N LEU A 542 36.01 27.63 -1.97
CA LEU A 542 35.09 28.35 -1.09
C LEU A 542 35.79 29.50 -0.36
N ASN A 543 34.99 30.46 0.12
CA ASN A 543 35.44 31.54 1.01
C ASN A 543 36.61 32.36 0.46
N LEU A 544 36.56 32.70 -0.84
CA LEU A 544 37.54 33.55 -1.49
C LEU A 544 37.28 34.99 -1.06
N LYS A 545 38.18 35.60 -0.29
CA LYS A 545 37.94 36.90 0.36
C LYS A 545 38.42 38.10 -0.44
N ASP A 546 39.27 37.87 -1.43
CA ASP A 546 39.91 38.91 -2.23
C ASP A 546 40.38 38.38 -3.59
N GLU A 547 40.88 39.29 -4.41
CA GLU A 547 41.39 39.04 -5.76
C GLU A 547 42.58 38.07 -5.76
N ALA A 548 43.47 38.17 -4.78
CA ALA A 548 44.65 37.31 -4.66
C ALA A 548 44.25 35.85 -4.39
N ALA A 549 43.30 35.62 -3.48
CA ALA A 549 42.73 34.32 -3.19
C ALA A 549 42.05 33.72 -4.42
N LEU A 550 41.29 34.53 -5.19
CA LEU A 550 40.63 34.08 -6.41
C LEU A 550 41.64 33.69 -7.51
N SER A 551 42.67 34.51 -7.74
CA SER A 551 43.73 34.22 -8.72
C SER A 551 44.50 32.95 -8.37
N ALA A 552 44.82 32.74 -7.09
CA ALA A 552 45.44 31.51 -6.61
C ALA A 552 44.52 30.29 -6.80
N ALA A 553 43.22 30.44 -6.50
CA ALA A 553 42.23 29.40 -6.67
C ALA A 553 42.06 28.97 -8.14
N LEU A 554 42.00 29.92 -9.08
CA LEU A 554 41.92 29.64 -10.52
C LEU A 554 43.11 28.82 -11.02
N LYS A 555 44.34 29.20 -10.62
CA LYS A 555 45.56 28.47 -11.00
C LYS A 555 45.58 27.05 -10.43
N LYS A 556 45.24 26.92 -9.14
CA LYS A 556 45.17 25.62 -8.47
C LYS A 556 44.12 24.72 -9.12
N MET A 557 42.91 25.25 -9.35
CA MET A 557 41.80 24.51 -9.93
C MET A 557 42.12 24.03 -11.35
N ARG A 558 42.71 24.89 -12.19
CA ARG A 558 43.17 24.49 -13.53
C ARG A 558 44.15 23.31 -13.48
N ALA A 559 45.13 23.36 -12.57
CA ALA A 559 46.10 22.29 -12.40
C ALA A 559 45.46 20.98 -11.88
N SER A 560 44.55 21.08 -10.90
CA SER A 560 43.83 19.92 -10.34
C SER A 560 42.95 19.24 -11.39
N ILE A 561 42.18 20.00 -12.17
CA ILE A 561 41.32 19.45 -13.23
C ILE A 561 42.16 18.83 -14.34
N ALA A 562 43.25 19.49 -14.78
CA ALA A 562 44.13 18.92 -15.80
C ALA A 562 44.79 17.60 -15.37
N ALA A 563 45.06 17.43 -14.07
CA ALA A 563 45.60 16.19 -13.52
C ALA A 563 44.53 15.09 -13.38
N TYR A 564 43.30 15.46 -13.00
CA TYR A 564 42.21 14.52 -12.74
C TYR A 564 41.48 14.08 -14.02
N ALA A 565 41.18 15.02 -14.92
CA ALA A 565 40.45 14.80 -16.16
C ALA A 565 41.01 15.66 -17.31
N PRO A 566 42.13 15.25 -17.94
CA PRO A 566 42.85 16.02 -18.97
C PRO A 566 41.99 16.41 -20.19
N GLN A 567 40.95 15.63 -20.46
CA GLN A 567 40.01 15.84 -21.56
C GLN A 567 38.97 16.94 -21.30
N VAL A 568 38.83 17.40 -20.05
CA VAL A 568 37.86 18.42 -19.67
C VAL A 568 38.47 19.81 -19.83
N PRO A 569 37.98 20.66 -20.75
CA PRO A 569 38.49 22.00 -20.91
C PRO A 569 38.13 22.88 -19.71
N PHE A 570 39.07 23.73 -19.28
CA PHE A 570 38.86 24.70 -18.20
C PHE A 570 38.57 26.08 -18.80
N ASP A 571 37.43 26.18 -19.48
CA ASP A 571 37.05 27.38 -20.26
C ASP A 571 35.95 28.20 -19.57
N GLN A 572 35.16 27.55 -18.71
CA GLN A 572 34.04 28.16 -18.00
C GLN A 572 34.16 27.95 -16.50
N VAL A 573 33.90 29.04 -15.77
CA VAL A 573 33.84 29.05 -14.31
C VAL A 573 32.59 29.77 -13.85
N LEU A 574 32.05 29.34 -12.72
CA LEU A 574 30.92 29.95 -12.06
C LEU A 574 31.42 30.67 -10.80
N LEU A 575 31.14 31.96 -10.73
CA LEU A 575 31.39 32.80 -9.56
C LEU A 575 30.07 33.04 -8.84
N GLU A 576 30.01 32.70 -7.56
CA GLU A 576 28.81 32.88 -6.73
C GLU A 576 29.16 33.60 -5.43
N PRO A 577 28.28 34.48 -4.91
CA PRO A 577 28.39 34.96 -3.53
C PRO A 577 28.46 33.79 -2.55
N MET A 578 29.35 33.87 -1.56
CA MET A 578 29.42 32.86 -0.52
C MET A 578 28.12 32.85 0.29
N ALA A 579 27.44 31.71 0.31
CA ALA A 579 26.23 31.54 1.11
C ALA A 579 26.53 31.69 2.61
N THR A 580 25.58 32.24 3.36
CA THR A 580 25.65 32.30 4.82
C THR A 580 25.63 30.90 5.42
N ALA A 581 26.21 30.73 6.61
CA ALA A 581 26.18 29.45 7.31
C ALA A 581 24.72 29.00 7.53
N PRO A 582 24.34 27.79 7.08
CA PRO A 582 22.98 27.29 7.23
C PRO A 582 22.69 26.84 8.67
N LEU A 583 21.41 26.75 9.02
CA LEU A 583 20.94 26.03 10.20
C LEU A 583 21.01 24.51 9.98
N ALA A 584 20.69 24.06 8.76
CA ALA A 584 20.75 22.67 8.34
C ALA A 584 21.04 22.56 6.83
N GLU A 585 21.63 21.44 6.42
CA GLU A 585 21.81 21.06 5.02
C GLU A 585 20.87 19.90 4.71
N LEU A 586 20.18 19.96 3.57
CA LEU A 586 19.33 18.88 3.07
C LEU A 586 19.78 18.45 1.67
N ILE A 587 19.39 17.24 1.30
CA ILE A 587 19.49 16.72 -0.06
C ILE A 587 18.07 16.55 -0.58
N VAL A 588 17.83 17.02 -1.80
CA VAL A 588 16.54 16.90 -2.48
C VAL A 588 16.77 16.34 -3.87
N GLY A 589 16.37 15.11 -4.08
CA GLY A 589 16.58 14.41 -5.35
C GLY A 589 15.29 13.85 -5.93
N ILE A 590 15.32 13.54 -7.22
CA ILE A 590 14.28 12.82 -7.93
C ILE A 590 14.84 11.51 -8.44
N LYS A 591 14.21 10.42 -8.01
CA LYS A 591 14.47 9.08 -8.52
C LYS A 591 13.36 8.69 -9.49
N ARG A 592 13.74 8.25 -10.68
CA ARG A 592 12.84 7.65 -11.66
C ARG A 592 12.76 6.14 -11.44
N GLU A 593 11.56 5.62 -11.28
CA GLU A 593 11.28 4.18 -11.35
C GLU A 593 10.32 3.95 -12.52
N ASN A 594 10.82 3.29 -13.56
CA ASN A 594 10.05 3.07 -14.79
C ASN A 594 8.77 2.30 -14.49
N ASP A 595 7.67 2.70 -15.14
CA ASP A 595 6.34 2.09 -15.01
C ASP A 595 5.74 2.14 -13.60
N PHE A 596 6.41 2.78 -12.63
CA PHE A 596 5.95 2.87 -11.24
C PHE A 596 5.74 4.31 -10.76
N GLY A 597 6.74 5.19 -10.90
CA GLY A 597 6.66 6.51 -10.28
C GLY A 597 7.92 7.37 -10.39
N LEU A 598 7.74 8.69 -10.39
CA LEU A 598 8.78 9.62 -9.97
C LEU A 598 8.72 9.80 -8.46
N ALA A 599 9.86 9.69 -7.78
CA ALA A 599 9.96 9.79 -6.34
C ALA A 599 10.86 10.97 -5.94
N LEU A 600 10.28 11.91 -5.22
CA LEU A 600 10.98 12.98 -4.53
C LEU A 600 11.59 12.41 -3.25
N VAL A 601 12.91 12.44 -3.16
CA VAL A 601 13.66 12.02 -1.98
C VAL A 601 14.15 13.26 -1.25
N ILE A 602 13.78 13.38 0.02
CA ILE A 602 14.21 14.46 0.91
C ILE A 602 15.02 13.80 2.02
N GLY A 603 16.27 14.20 2.17
CA GLY A 603 17.16 13.65 3.19
C GLY A 603 17.95 14.74 3.91
N THR A 604 18.49 14.39 5.07
CA THR A 604 19.53 15.22 5.69
C THR A 604 20.74 15.28 4.75
N GLY A 605 21.43 16.42 4.68
CA GLY A 605 22.65 16.65 3.90
C GLY A 605 23.92 16.69 4.74
N GLY A 606 25.07 16.83 4.07
CA GLY A 606 26.40 16.93 4.70
C GLY A 606 27.14 15.59 4.86
N ILE A 607 28.15 15.54 5.74
CA ILE A 607 29.03 14.35 5.88
C ILE A 607 28.38 13.17 6.64
N LEU A 608 27.22 13.37 7.26
CA LEU A 608 26.58 12.39 8.15
C LEU A 608 25.47 11.57 7.47
N VAL A 609 25.22 11.78 6.18
CA VAL A 609 24.07 11.23 5.43
C VAL A 609 24.07 9.70 5.39
N GLU A 610 25.21 9.10 5.02
CA GLU A 610 25.34 7.64 4.92
C GLU A 610 25.22 6.94 6.29
N LEU A 611 25.59 7.63 7.36
CA LEU A 611 25.57 7.11 8.74
C LEU A 611 24.16 7.11 9.35
N LEU A 612 23.34 8.12 9.06
CA LEU A 612 22.05 8.32 9.73
C LEU A 612 20.86 7.68 9.00
N LYS A 613 21.00 7.38 7.69
CA LYS A 613 19.92 6.85 6.82
C LYS A 613 18.61 7.63 7.00
N ASP A 614 18.69 8.94 7.14
CA ASP A 614 17.58 9.82 7.44
C ASP A 614 17.04 10.47 6.17
N SER A 615 16.12 9.74 5.51
CA SER A 615 15.44 10.21 4.30
C SER A 615 13.96 9.85 4.32
N ARG A 616 13.17 10.61 3.56
CA ARG A 616 11.77 10.40 3.26
C ARG A 616 11.57 10.45 1.75
N SER A 617 10.68 9.61 1.25
CA SER A 617 10.33 9.57 -0.17
C SER A 617 8.85 9.91 -0.33
N LEU A 618 8.54 10.73 -1.34
CA LEU A 618 7.18 11.09 -1.74
C LEU A 618 7.03 10.77 -3.23
N LEU A 619 5.90 10.22 -3.63
CA LEU A 619 5.60 10.06 -5.05
C LEU A 619 5.14 11.39 -5.66
N LEU A 620 5.50 11.64 -6.91
CA LEU A 620 5.06 12.81 -7.64
C LEU A 620 3.83 12.50 -8.52
N PRO A 621 2.88 13.43 -8.66
CA PRO A 621 2.88 14.77 -8.05
C PRO A 621 2.51 14.69 -6.56
N THR A 622 2.93 15.69 -5.77
CA THR A 622 2.71 15.77 -4.31
C THR A 622 2.18 17.16 -3.91
N THR A 623 1.89 17.37 -2.62
CA THR A 623 1.36 18.63 -2.07
C THR A 623 2.33 19.28 -1.10
N ASP A 624 2.22 20.59 -0.91
CA ASP A 624 3.06 21.35 0.03
C ASP A 624 2.91 20.83 1.47
N GLY A 625 1.70 20.41 1.84
CA GLY A 625 1.44 19.76 3.12
C GLY A 625 2.19 18.42 3.27
N ALA A 626 2.23 17.61 2.21
CA ALA A 626 2.98 16.35 2.22
C ALA A 626 4.49 16.58 2.31
N ILE A 627 5.02 17.56 1.56
CA ILE A 627 6.42 17.99 1.64
C ILE A 627 6.76 18.44 3.06
N ARG A 628 5.93 19.30 3.65
CA ARG A 628 6.10 19.76 5.03
C ARG A 628 6.13 18.59 6.01
N ASN A 629 5.18 17.66 5.91
CA ASN A 629 5.14 16.48 6.76
C ASN A 629 6.38 15.60 6.58
N ALA A 630 6.87 15.41 5.35
CA ALA A 630 8.09 14.66 5.09
C ALA A 630 9.31 15.31 5.76
N VAL A 631 9.48 16.63 5.61
CA VAL A 631 10.56 17.40 6.26
C VAL A 631 10.49 17.31 7.78
N LEU A 632 9.30 17.48 8.36
CA LEU A 632 9.10 17.45 9.82
C LEU A 632 9.26 16.05 10.43
N ASN A 633 9.15 15.00 9.63
CA ASN A 633 9.35 13.62 10.05
C ASN A 633 10.77 13.10 9.83
N LEU A 634 11.70 13.94 9.36
CA LEU A 634 13.13 13.63 9.39
C LEU A 634 13.62 13.58 10.84
N ARG A 635 14.57 12.70 11.15
CA ARG A 635 15.22 12.67 12.47
C ARG A 635 15.93 13.99 12.77
N SER A 636 16.41 14.67 11.74
CA SER A 636 17.02 16.01 11.83
C SER A 636 16.04 17.17 11.98
N ALA A 637 14.72 16.94 11.95
CA ALA A 637 13.71 18.00 12.02
C ALA A 637 13.83 18.90 13.26
N ALA A 638 14.38 18.40 14.37
CA ALA A 638 14.66 19.19 15.56
C ALA A 638 15.61 20.38 15.30
N LEU A 639 16.53 20.27 14.33
CA LEU A 639 17.40 21.37 13.91
C LEU A 639 16.62 22.47 13.19
N LEU A 640 15.58 22.10 12.45
CA LEU A 640 14.69 23.03 11.73
C LEU A 640 13.74 23.76 12.69
N GLN A 641 13.36 23.13 13.80
CA GLN A 641 12.39 23.67 14.77
C GLN A 641 13.02 24.55 15.87
N GLY A 642 14.35 24.74 15.85
CA GLY A 642 15.10 25.51 16.84
C GLY A 642 15.56 24.64 18.01
N PHE A 643 16.80 24.16 17.95
CA PHE A 643 17.42 23.36 19.00
C PHE A 643 18.29 24.23 19.93
N ARG A 644 18.11 24.13 21.25
CA ARG A 644 18.91 24.83 22.28
C ARG A 644 19.02 26.36 22.08
N GLY A 645 17.90 27.02 21.75
CA GLY A 645 17.85 28.49 21.61
C GLY A 645 18.38 29.02 20.27
N ARG A 646 18.69 28.14 19.30
CA ARG A 646 18.93 28.54 17.92
C ARG A 646 17.64 28.97 17.22
N GLU A 647 17.79 29.79 16.19
CA GLU A 647 16.68 30.24 15.34
C GLU A 647 15.99 29.06 14.63
N ARG A 648 14.72 29.27 14.29
CA ARG A 648 13.93 28.31 13.50
C ARG A 648 14.20 28.51 12.02
N ALA A 649 14.16 27.42 11.27
CA ALA A 649 14.22 27.48 9.81
C ALA A 649 12.96 28.13 9.24
N ASP A 650 13.13 28.84 8.12
CA ASP A 650 12.00 29.29 7.30
C ASP A 650 11.40 28.08 6.56
N LEU A 651 10.42 27.44 7.20
CA LEU A 651 9.80 26.22 6.68
C LEU A 651 8.98 26.48 5.41
N GLU A 652 8.42 27.67 5.23
CA GLU A 652 7.67 28.01 4.02
C GLU A 652 8.61 28.12 2.82
N ALA A 653 9.74 28.83 2.98
CA ALA A 653 10.74 28.95 1.93
C ALA A 653 11.35 27.58 1.58
N LEU A 654 11.56 26.72 2.58
CA LEU A 654 12.03 25.35 2.35
C LEU A 654 11.02 24.52 1.55
N VAL A 655 9.75 24.54 1.95
CA VAL A 655 8.69 23.81 1.24
C VAL A 655 8.56 24.32 -0.20
N ALA A 656 8.59 25.64 -0.42
CA ALA A 656 8.56 26.23 -1.75
C ALA A 656 9.77 25.83 -2.62
N ALA A 657 10.98 25.79 -2.04
CA ALA A 657 12.18 25.35 -2.74
C ALA A 657 12.09 23.87 -3.16
N ILE A 658 11.64 22.98 -2.26
CA ILE A 658 11.41 21.57 -2.58
C ILE A 658 10.31 21.41 -3.62
N ARG A 659 9.26 22.24 -3.53
CA ARG A 659 8.15 22.25 -4.49
C ARG A 659 8.61 22.62 -5.89
N ALA A 660 9.51 23.60 -6.03
CA ALA A 660 10.10 23.95 -7.33
C ALA A 660 10.83 22.76 -7.99
N VAL A 661 11.54 21.95 -7.20
CA VAL A 661 12.18 20.71 -7.67
C VAL A 661 11.13 19.69 -8.13
N ALA A 662 10.07 19.50 -7.33
CA ALA A 662 8.98 18.59 -7.65
C ALA A 662 8.23 19.00 -8.93
N ASP A 663 7.93 20.28 -9.10
CA ASP A 663 7.22 20.81 -10.26
C ASP A 663 8.05 20.69 -11.53
N TYR A 664 9.36 21.01 -11.48
CA TYR A 664 10.29 20.76 -12.59
C TYR A 664 10.26 19.29 -13.02
N ALA A 665 10.27 18.38 -12.04
CA ALA A 665 10.25 16.95 -12.30
C ALA A 665 8.94 16.46 -12.93
N CYS A 666 7.79 17.02 -12.50
CA CYS A 666 6.50 16.70 -13.08
C CYS A 666 6.39 17.21 -14.52
N GLU A 667 6.82 18.45 -14.80
CA GLU A 667 6.78 19.02 -16.15
C GLU A 667 7.72 18.29 -17.12
N ASN A 668 8.85 17.79 -16.61
CA ASN A 668 9.85 17.07 -17.38
C ASN A 668 9.75 15.54 -17.24
N ALA A 669 8.62 15.00 -16.74
CA ALA A 669 8.51 13.59 -16.38
C ALA A 669 8.80 12.62 -17.55
N ALA A 670 8.51 13.03 -18.78
CA ALA A 670 8.83 12.25 -19.97
C ALA A 670 10.34 12.03 -20.10
N GLN A 671 11.15 13.08 -19.93
CA GLN A 671 12.59 13.08 -20.21
C GLN A 671 13.50 13.01 -18.98
N LEU A 672 13.01 13.28 -17.77
CA LEU A 672 13.87 13.34 -16.58
C LEU A 672 14.35 11.95 -16.14
N LEU A 673 15.66 11.73 -16.14
CA LEU A 673 16.29 10.52 -15.61
C LEU A 673 16.66 10.67 -14.14
N GLU A 674 17.28 11.79 -13.80
CA GLU A 674 17.85 12.04 -12.49
C GLU A 674 17.88 13.55 -12.21
N LEU A 675 17.58 13.93 -10.98
CA LEU A 675 17.74 15.28 -10.48
C LEU A 675 18.29 15.19 -9.06
N ASP A 676 19.34 15.94 -8.74
CA ASP A 676 19.84 16.06 -7.38
C ASP A 676 20.16 17.52 -7.06
N VAL A 677 19.63 18.02 -5.95
CA VAL A 677 19.98 19.29 -5.33
C VAL A 677 20.70 18.99 -4.02
N ASN A 678 22.03 19.11 -4.06
CA ASN A 678 22.88 18.74 -2.94
C ASN A 678 24.13 19.64 -2.83
N PRO A 679 24.26 20.48 -1.80
CA PRO A 679 23.31 20.67 -0.70
C PRO A 679 22.25 21.74 -1.01
N LEU A 680 21.06 21.55 -0.44
CA LEU A 680 20.05 22.57 -0.21
C LEU A 680 20.29 23.19 1.18
N LEU A 681 20.75 24.43 1.23
CA LEU A 681 21.09 25.13 2.47
C LEU A 681 19.84 25.77 3.08
N VAL A 682 19.53 25.43 4.32
CA VAL A 682 18.33 25.93 5.03
C VAL A 682 18.73 26.94 6.11
N GLY A 683 18.19 28.15 6.03
CA GLY A 683 18.43 29.23 6.98
C GLY A 683 17.15 29.74 7.67
N ALA A 684 17.32 30.72 8.56
CA ALA A 684 16.20 31.37 9.27
C ALA A 684 15.38 32.32 8.38
N HIS A 685 15.93 32.73 7.24
CA HIS A 685 15.35 33.72 6.33
C HIS A 685 15.31 33.25 4.88
N GLY A 686 15.26 31.94 4.68
CA GLY A 686 15.16 31.36 3.35
C GLY A 686 15.97 30.07 3.19
N THR A 687 15.94 29.57 1.96
CA THR A 687 16.62 28.33 1.55
C THR A 687 17.33 28.59 0.22
N THR A 688 18.53 28.04 0.03
CA THR A 688 19.33 28.25 -1.18
C THR A 688 19.96 26.95 -1.67
N ALA A 689 19.69 26.58 -2.92
CA ALA A 689 20.35 25.47 -3.60
C ALA A 689 21.73 25.89 -4.10
N VAL A 690 22.80 25.35 -3.51
CA VAL A 690 24.17 25.73 -3.89
C VAL A 690 24.81 24.79 -4.88
N ASP A 691 24.25 23.61 -5.14
CA ASP A 691 24.59 22.78 -6.31
C ASP A 691 23.32 22.10 -6.83
N ALA A 692 23.32 21.78 -8.12
CA ALA A 692 22.24 21.06 -8.77
C ALA A 692 22.78 20.24 -9.96
N LEU A 693 22.26 19.03 -10.09
CA LEU A 693 22.57 18.08 -11.16
C LEU A 693 21.27 17.64 -11.81
N ILE A 694 21.17 17.74 -13.14
CA ILE A 694 20.04 17.22 -13.91
C ILE A 694 20.56 16.34 -15.05
N ARG A 695 19.97 15.14 -15.17
CA ARG A 695 20.18 14.22 -16.29
C ARG A 695 18.86 14.02 -17.03
N LEU A 696 18.87 14.26 -18.34
CA LEU A 696 17.72 14.10 -19.22
C LEU A 696 17.97 12.96 -20.21
N GLY A 697 16.98 12.10 -20.46
CA GLY A 697 17.01 11.11 -21.52
C GLY A 697 16.50 11.65 -22.85
N HIS A 698 16.60 10.82 -23.88
CA HIS A 698 15.93 11.04 -25.16
C HIS A 698 14.64 10.22 -25.19
N GLU A 699 13.60 10.78 -25.81
CA GLU A 699 12.34 10.07 -26.09
C GLU A 699 12.55 8.85 -27.01
#